data_AF-A0AAU9XNZ9-F1
#
_entry.id   AF-A0AAU9XNZ9-F1
#
_cell.length_a   1.000
_cell.length_b   1.000
_cell.length_c   1.000
_cell.angle_alpha   90.00
_cell.angle_beta   90.00
_cell.angle_gamma   90.00
#
_symmetry.space_group_name_H-M   'P 1'
#
loop_
_entity.id
_entity.type
_entity.pdbx_description
1 polymer ?
#
loop_
_entity_poly.entity_id
_entity_poly.type
_entity_poly.pdbx_seq_one_letter_code
_entity_poly.pdbx_strand_id
1 'polypeptide(L)'
;MAENHLPRGDDLAQQENNGFGPLFKRRGKIATVTSAIMVVISGATLFFSVKEKEKEFHFLVFTAALLTLSFVFGELLRRLSLLSEEFKHKRTRYQGKWKSIFKTTFTFDYGGCILVAAIASAVILCYQLYEQYEVFSRPDFAILFFLNCFVVPQLLFLVGLRQLSPVETSDLNEKENKNVADGLAWSYYFGYLKLVLPKLKEQISKSKPELRYAIKEEKLLILLPKTCYTRANIVDADDRVKWVDNLTKLSIDRGGIKNRIYKHAVYKIEMPRPDGRVGEYHFILEYATPLMTLYDMSRQEDAPFNREERDQQVVLFIQKLTEILENSEECRGTYELVPISGNGPHEISNVLVGMHNAANIEMHNPEANGKENKYSCSFQSSSDSQLPKLGNQKDPFHVISDKNLVALITHVSQIPTCPITIDPPRENNGFGPIFKPRGKAVTFASVVIATISGALLVFALWENEDKEGISFVFFATALLMLSVIAGELIRRVSMLAEEIRHKQTRYRGEWRRVLKSTFAFEYSSCILVVGTTSTLFVCYAMLQNYESFLRLDYAIFFILNCFVVPQLVFLVGLREPNTVEATMLNERDNKNVADGFAWNYYFGYLKLVLPRLEAQIAKSSEFRYKITKKKLYILVPKTCYVYDNIADADPRVTWAGDLTPCKINRGGIMERIYKQAVYRVDMSDKPGMTREYFFILEYASNLMSLYDMSLHEDAPLSRQERDDQ
;
A
#
# COMPACT_ATOMS: atom_id res chain seq x y z
N MET A 1 -24.04 21.76 -47.41
CA MET A 1 -22.95 20.87 -47.01
C MET A 1 -22.52 21.29 -45.62
N ALA A 2 -22.52 20.38 -44.65
CA ALA A 2 -21.78 20.55 -43.40
C ALA A 2 -20.53 19.67 -43.53
N GLU A 3 -19.36 20.19 -43.18
CA GLU A 3 -18.13 19.41 -43.26
C GLU A 3 -18.08 18.43 -42.08
N ASN A 4 -18.05 17.13 -42.39
CA ASN A 4 -17.75 16.10 -41.40
C ASN A 4 -16.26 16.21 -41.01
N HIS A 5 -15.95 17.12 -40.09
CA HIS A 5 -14.68 17.07 -39.37
C HIS A 5 -14.63 15.77 -38.57
N LEU A 6 -13.88 14.80 -39.09
CA LEU A 6 -13.37 13.68 -38.29
C LEU A 6 -12.66 14.28 -37.07
N PRO A 7 -13.01 13.87 -35.83
CA PRO A 7 -12.40 14.44 -34.64
C PRO A 7 -10.89 14.18 -34.65
N ARG A 8 -10.09 15.17 -34.23
CA ARG A 8 -8.64 14.97 -34.10
C ARG A 8 -8.37 13.97 -32.97
N GLY A 9 -7.16 13.39 -32.98
CA GLY A 9 -6.71 12.51 -31.91
C GLY A 9 -6.79 13.16 -30.51
N ASP A 10 -6.60 14.48 -30.44
CA ASP A 10 -6.74 15.25 -29.21
C ASP A 10 -8.21 15.39 -28.75
N ASP A 11 -9.16 15.52 -29.69
CA ASP A 11 -10.60 15.60 -29.37
C ASP A 11 -11.12 14.25 -28.86
N LEU A 12 -10.67 13.14 -29.47
CA LEU A 12 -10.96 11.78 -29.01
C LEU A 12 -10.38 11.52 -27.61
N ALA A 13 -9.15 11.97 -27.35
CA ALA A 13 -8.53 11.90 -26.02
C ALA A 13 -9.21 12.81 -24.97
N GLN A 14 -9.91 13.87 -25.40
CA GLN A 14 -10.78 14.69 -24.53
C GLN A 14 -12.16 14.08 -24.28
N GLN A 15 -12.63 13.14 -25.11
CA GLN A 15 -13.90 12.44 -24.89
C GLN A 15 -13.74 11.09 -24.13
N GLU A 16 -12.54 10.49 -24.14
CA GLU A 16 -12.23 9.22 -23.47
C GLU A 16 -12.74 9.20 -22.01
N ASN A 17 -13.47 8.14 -21.64
CA ASN A 17 -14.10 7.97 -20.33
C ASN A 17 -14.95 9.19 -19.88
N ASN A 18 -15.80 9.71 -20.77
CA ASN A 18 -16.65 10.90 -20.53
C ASN A 18 -15.85 12.15 -20.13
N GLY A 19 -14.70 12.36 -20.77
CA GLY A 19 -13.77 13.45 -20.44
C GLY A 19 -13.02 13.26 -19.11
N PHE A 20 -13.19 12.14 -18.42
CA PHE A 20 -12.27 11.72 -17.37
C PHE A 20 -10.85 11.49 -17.94
N GLY A 21 -10.74 11.15 -19.23
CA GLY A 21 -9.47 10.85 -19.92
C GLY A 21 -8.99 9.43 -19.65
N PRO A 22 -7.81 9.04 -20.15
CA PRO A 22 -7.32 7.67 -20.05
C PRO A 22 -7.06 7.25 -18.60
N LEU A 23 -7.71 6.15 -18.20
CA LEU A 23 -7.37 5.44 -16.97
C LEU A 23 -5.96 4.83 -17.11
N PHE A 24 -5.26 4.64 -15.98
CA PHE A 24 -3.89 4.10 -15.99
C PHE A 24 -3.88 2.67 -16.53
N LYS A 25 -2.76 2.26 -17.12
CA LYS A 25 -2.48 0.84 -17.33
C LYS A 25 -1.49 0.40 -16.26
N ARG A 26 -1.70 -0.79 -15.66
CA ARG A 26 -0.71 -1.41 -14.76
C ARG A 26 0.63 -1.49 -15.50
N ARG A 27 1.74 -1.36 -14.75
CA ARG A 27 3.08 -1.53 -15.32
C ARG A 27 3.25 -2.97 -15.83
N GLY A 28 4.12 -3.13 -16.83
CA GLY A 28 4.44 -4.41 -17.43
C GLY A 28 5.73 -5.00 -16.86
N LYS A 29 6.62 -5.42 -17.76
CA LYS A 29 7.95 -5.96 -17.45
C LYS A 29 9.03 -5.33 -18.35
N ILE A 30 8.79 -4.09 -18.82
CA ILE A 30 9.62 -3.46 -19.86
C ILE A 30 10.93 -2.95 -19.27
N ALA A 31 10.95 -2.47 -18.03
CA ALA A 31 12.17 -2.17 -17.30
C ALA A 31 13.04 -3.43 -17.13
N THR A 32 12.43 -4.58 -16.83
CA THR A 32 13.09 -5.89 -16.73
C THR A 32 13.68 -6.31 -18.08
N VAL A 33 12.91 -6.25 -19.16
CA VAL A 33 13.39 -6.59 -20.52
C VAL A 33 14.51 -5.64 -20.98
N THR A 34 14.39 -4.35 -20.71
CA THR A 34 15.42 -3.35 -21.05
C THR A 34 16.72 -3.62 -20.28
N SER A 35 16.64 -3.90 -18.99
CA SER A 35 17.78 -4.26 -18.15
C SER A 35 18.45 -5.56 -18.64
N ALA A 36 17.67 -6.58 -19.02
CA ALA A 36 18.19 -7.82 -19.61
C ALA A 36 18.92 -7.58 -20.95
N ILE A 37 18.37 -6.74 -21.84
CA ILE A 37 19.03 -6.35 -23.09
C ILE A 37 20.35 -5.62 -22.81
N MET A 38 20.37 -4.70 -21.83
CA MET A 38 21.60 -4.00 -21.42
C MET A 38 22.67 -4.95 -20.86
N VAL A 39 22.29 -5.96 -20.07
CA VAL A 39 23.20 -7.02 -19.59
C VAL A 39 23.76 -7.82 -20.75
N VAL A 40 22.92 -8.27 -21.69
CA VAL A 40 23.36 -9.08 -22.85
C VAL A 40 24.32 -8.29 -23.73
N ILE A 41 24.01 -7.03 -24.06
CA ILE A 41 24.89 -6.18 -24.89
C ILE A 41 26.22 -5.90 -24.17
N SER A 42 26.19 -5.54 -22.89
CA SER A 42 27.41 -5.22 -22.13
C SER A 42 28.29 -6.46 -21.92
N GLY A 43 27.68 -7.60 -21.57
CA GLY A 43 28.36 -8.87 -21.41
C GLY A 43 28.95 -9.41 -22.71
N ALA A 44 28.22 -9.31 -23.84
CA ALA A 44 28.74 -9.68 -25.15
C ALA A 44 29.90 -8.78 -25.58
N THR A 45 29.81 -7.47 -25.35
CA THR A 45 30.88 -6.51 -25.68
C THR A 45 32.17 -6.81 -24.89
N LEU A 46 32.04 -7.06 -23.57
CA LEU A 46 33.16 -7.49 -22.72
C LEU A 46 33.72 -8.84 -23.18
N PHE A 47 32.87 -9.82 -23.48
CA PHE A 47 33.29 -11.12 -23.97
C PHE A 47 34.07 -11.02 -25.29
N PHE A 48 33.56 -10.31 -26.31
CA PHE A 48 34.27 -10.17 -27.59
C PHE A 48 35.59 -9.40 -27.47
N SER A 49 35.69 -8.44 -26.56
CA SER A 49 36.94 -7.70 -26.28
C SER A 49 38.05 -8.58 -25.67
N VAL A 50 37.70 -9.75 -25.14
CA VAL A 50 38.54 -10.55 -24.24
C VAL A 50 38.69 -12.02 -24.71
N LYS A 51 37.77 -12.53 -25.53
CA LYS A 51 37.66 -13.95 -25.95
C LYS A 51 38.96 -14.58 -26.45
N GLU A 52 39.78 -13.83 -27.18
CA GLU A 52 41.03 -14.34 -27.79
C GLU A 52 42.20 -14.43 -26.79
N LYS A 53 41.97 -14.02 -25.54
CA LYS A 53 42.98 -13.96 -24.47
C LYS A 53 42.51 -14.73 -23.24
N GLU A 54 42.80 -16.03 -23.21
CA GLU A 54 42.43 -16.98 -22.15
C GLU A 54 42.60 -16.41 -20.72
N LYS A 55 43.75 -15.81 -20.39
CA LYS A 55 44.01 -15.22 -19.05
C LYS A 55 43.07 -14.05 -18.71
N GLU A 56 42.82 -13.15 -19.66
CA GLU A 56 41.88 -12.03 -19.45
C GLU A 56 40.43 -12.54 -19.38
N PHE A 57 40.08 -13.63 -20.08
CA PHE A 57 38.77 -14.26 -19.98
C PHE A 57 38.52 -14.89 -18.60
N HIS A 58 39.49 -15.65 -18.06
CA HIS A 58 39.39 -16.17 -16.70
C HIS A 58 39.34 -15.04 -15.66
N PHE A 59 40.08 -13.94 -15.87
CA PHE A 59 39.98 -12.75 -15.02
C PHE A 59 38.60 -12.07 -15.08
N LEU A 60 37.98 -11.98 -16.27
CA LEU A 60 36.63 -11.42 -16.44
C LEU A 60 35.59 -12.25 -15.67
N VAL A 61 35.68 -13.58 -15.73
CA VAL A 61 34.80 -14.51 -15.00
C VAL A 61 35.03 -14.43 -13.49
N PHE A 62 36.29 -14.45 -13.05
CA PHE A 62 36.65 -14.26 -11.63
C PHE A 62 36.12 -12.93 -11.09
N THR A 63 36.33 -11.82 -11.80
CA THR A 63 35.88 -10.49 -11.38
C THR A 63 34.36 -10.41 -11.29
N ALA A 64 33.62 -11.03 -12.21
CA ALA A 64 32.16 -11.09 -12.15
C ALA A 64 31.64 -11.92 -10.96
N ALA A 65 32.28 -13.06 -10.65
CA ALA A 65 31.96 -13.88 -9.48
C ALA A 65 32.28 -13.15 -8.16
N LEU A 66 33.44 -12.51 -8.07
CA LEU A 66 33.87 -11.72 -6.91
C LEU A 66 32.95 -10.52 -6.65
N LEU A 67 32.57 -9.79 -7.71
CA LEU A 67 31.64 -8.67 -7.62
C LEU A 67 30.23 -9.09 -7.18
N THR A 68 29.66 -10.12 -7.82
CA THR A 68 28.32 -10.62 -7.46
C THR A 68 28.27 -11.13 -6.02
N LEU A 69 29.31 -11.86 -5.59
CA LEU A 69 29.48 -12.28 -4.19
C LEU A 69 29.56 -11.08 -3.24
N SER A 70 30.34 -10.04 -3.59
CA SER A 70 30.49 -8.85 -2.75
C SER A 70 29.19 -8.05 -2.58
N PHE A 71 28.38 -7.94 -3.65
CA PHE A 71 27.10 -7.25 -3.58
C PHE A 71 26.11 -7.98 -2.67
N VAL A 72 26.09 -9.32 -2.73
CA VAL A 72 25.24 -10.14 -1.84
C VAL A 72 25.66 -9.99 -0.38
N PHE A 73 26.95 -10.07 -0.06
CA PHE A 73 27.42 -9.85 1.31
C PHE A 73 27.12 -8.43 1.80
N GLY A 74 27.33 -7.41 0.95
CA GLY A 74 26.97 -6.02 1.25
C GLY A 74 25.48 -5.83 1.53
N GLU A 75 24.61 -6.55 0.81
CA GLU A 75 23.17 -6.53 1.07
C GLU A 75 22.79 -7.24 2.38
N LEU A 76 23.41 -8.39 2.69
CA LEU A 76 23.20 -9.08 3.96
C LEU A 76 23.65 -8.21 5.15
N LEU A 77 24.79 -7.53 5.04
CA LEU A 77 25.30 -6.60 6.05
C LEU A 77 24.37 -5.39 6.24
N ARG A 78 23.81 -4.84 5.16
CA ARG A 78 22.81 -3.77 5.23
C ARG A 78 21.49 -4.24 5.86
N ARG A 79 21.06 -5.48 5.61
CA ARG A 79 19.89 -6.09 6.27
C ARG A 79 20.16 -6.37 7.76
N LEU A 80 21.40 -6.69 8.15
CA LEU A 80 21.80 -6.69 9.57
C LEU A 80 21.69 -5.29 10.21
N SER A 81 22.00 -4.20 9.49
CA SER A 81 21.76 -2.83 9.99
C SER A 81 20.28 -2.58 10.31
N LEU A 82 19.32 -3.14 9.55
CA LEU A 82 17.87 -3.01 9.82
C LEU A 82 17.45 -3.70 11.13
N LEU A 83 18.06 -4.84 11.49
CA LEU A 83 17.76 -5.53 12.76
C LEU A 83 17.95 -4.62 13.98
N SER A 84 18.90 -3.67 13.93
CA SER A 84 19.19 -2.75 15.04
C SER A 84 18.01 -1.88 15.47
N GLU A 85 17.08 -1.58 14.56
CA GLU A 85 15.82 -0.89 14.86
C GLU A 85 14.72 -1.89 15.20
N GLU A 86 14.55 -2.96 14.41
CA GLU A 86 13.50 -3.97 14.63
C GLU A 86 13.62 -4.72 15.97
N PHE A 87 14.82 -4.87 16.53
CA PHE A 87 15.03 -5.39 17.88
C PHE A 87 14.36 -4.54 18.97
N LYS A 88 14.24 -3.22 18.77
CA LYS A 88 13.51 -2.33 19.69
C LYS A 88 12.00 -2.58 19.64
N HIS A 89 11.50 -2.93 18.45
CA HIS A 89 10.08 -3.22 18.19
C HIS A 89 9.69 -4.68 18.42
N LYS A 90 10.60 -5.50 18.98
CA LYS A 90 10.37 -6.92 19.29
C LYS A 90 9.09 -7.18 20.10
N ARG A 91 8.77 -6.33 21.09
CA ARG A 91 7.58 -6.49 21.95
C ARG A 91 6.30 -5.89 21.33
N THR A 92 6.42 -4.77 20.63
CA THR A 92 5.30 -4.06 19.98
C THR A 92 4.79 -4.81 18.75
N ARG A 93 5.66 -5.02 17.76
CA ARG A 93 5.32 -5.61 16.45
C ARG A 93 5.37 -7.14 16.46
N TYR A 94 6.45 -7.72 16.96
CA TYR A 94 6.73 -9.15 16.76
C TYR A 94 6.21 -10.07 17.87
N GLN A 95 5.43 -9.56 18.83
CA GLN A 95 4.89 -10.35 19.96
C GLN A 95 5.97 -11.13 20.73
N GLY A 96 7.22 -10.63 20.75
CA GLY A 96 8.39 -11.29 21.34
C GLY A 96 9.09 -12.35 20.46
N LYS A 97 8.55 -12.71 19.30
CA LYS A 97 8.96 -13.87 18.48
C LYS A 97 10.17 -13.57 17.58
N TRP A 98 11.37 -13.95 18.02
CA TRP A 98 12.62 -13.79 17.26
C TRP A 98 12.54 -14.29 15.80
N LYS A 99 11.97 -15.48 15.57
CA LYS A 99 11.84 -16.08 14.22
C LYS A 99 11.07 -15.19 13.25
N SER A 100 10.14 -14.35 13.73
CA SER A 100 9.41 -13.41 12.88
C SER A 100 10.30 -12.25 12.42
N ILE A 101 11.15 -11.70 13.30
CA ILE A 101 12.08 -10.60 12.99
C ILE A 101 13.06 -11.04 11.90
N PHE A 102 13.69 -12.21 12.07
CA PHE A 102 14.61 -12.73 11.06
C PHE A 102 13.91 -13.08 9.75
N LYS A 103 12.66 -13.59 9.79
CA LYS A 103 11.88 -13.83 8.57
C LYS A 103 11.60 -12.53 7.82
N THR A 104 11.12 -11.47 8.49
CA THR A 104 10.76 -10.21 7.82
C THR A 104 11.98 -9.48 7.27
N THR A 105 13.07 -9.35 8.03
CA THR A 105 14.28 -8.65 7.58
C THR A 105 15.06 -9.39 6.48
N PHE A 106 14.94 -10.73 6.39
CA PHE A 106 15.59 -11.54 5.36
C PHE A 106 14.58 -12.21 4.40
N THR A 107 13.50 -11.50 4.06
CA THR A 107 12.62 -11.87 2.94
C THR A 107 13.34 -11.68 1.60
N PHE A 108 13.30 -12.70 0.74
CA PHE A 108 13.75 -12.64 -0.66
C PHE A 108 12.64 -13.26 -1.50
N ASP A 109 11.87 -12.43 -2.20
CA ASP A 109 10.58 -12.86 -2.77
C ASP A 109 10.75 -13.77 -3.99
N TYR A 110 11.82 -13.57 -4.77
CA TYR A 110 12.21 -14.48 -5.83
C TYR A 110 13.41 -15.35 -5.46
N GLY A 111 13.23 -16.66 -5.63
CA GLY A 111 14.33 -17.58 -5.86
C GLY A 111 15.38 -17.68 -4.76
N GLY A 112 15.00 -17.75 -3.47
CA GLY A 112 15.97 -17.99 -2.38
C GLY A 112 16.92 -19.18 -2.63
N CYS A 113 16.42 -20.26 -3.25
CA CYS A 113 17.24 -21.39 -3.69
C CYS A 113 18.16 -21.06 -4.89
N ILE A 114 17.70 -20.22 -5.82
CA ILE A 114 18.49 -19.73 -6.97
C ILE A 114 19.61 -18.82 -6.48
N LEU A 115 19.32 -17.94 -5.52
CA LEU A 115 20.30 -17.09 -4.86
C LEU A 115 21.36 -17.92 -4.12
N VAL A 116 20.95 -18.91 -3.32
CA VAL A 116 21.90 -19.82 -2.64
C VAL A 116 22.75 -20.61 -3.64
N ALA A 117 22.17 -21.11 -4.73
CA ALA A 117 22.91 -21.79 -5.79
C ALA A 117 23.88 -20.85 -6.52
N ALA A 118 23.47 -19.60 -6.81
CA ALA A 118 24.32 -18.59 -7.41
C ALA A 118 25.50 -18.24 -6.50
N ILE A 119 25.27 -17.99 -5.21
CA ILE A 119 26.32 -17.75 -4.21
C ILE A 119 27.28 -18.94 -4.15
N ALA A 120 26.77 -20.17 -4.05
CA ALA A 120 27.60 -21.37 -4.01
C ALA A 120 28.46 -21.51 -5.28
N SER A 121 27.88 -21.29 -6.47
CA SER A 121 28.62 -21.33 -7.73
C SER A 121 29.67 -20.23 -7.83
N ALA A 122 29.39 -19.00 -7.37
CA ALA A 122 30.34 -17.90 -7.35
C ALA A 122 31.50 -18.16 -6.38
N VAL A 123 31.23 -18.73 -5.19
CA VAL A 123 32.27 -19.14 -4.24
C VAL A 123 33.15 -20.25 -4.81
N ILE A 124 32.56 -21.27 -5.45
CA ILE A 124 33.32 -22.37 -6.09
C ILE A 124 34.19 -21.84 -7.24
N LEU A 125 33.63 -20.99 -8.12
CA LEU A 125 34.37 -20.37 -9.23
C LEU A 125 35.50 -19.47 -8.74
N CYS A 126 35.26 -18.63 -7.71
CA CYS A 126 36.30 -17.83 -7.08
C CYS A 126 37.41 -18.71 -6.50
N TYR A 127 37.07 -19.79 -5.78
CA TYR A 127 38.05 -20.70 -5.19
C TYR A 127 38.92 -21.40 -6.26
N GLN A 128 38.28 -21.99 -7.28
CA GLN A 128 38.98 -22.70 -8.36
C GLN A 128 39.92 -21.78 -9.15
N LEU A 129 39.46 -20.57 -9.50
CA LEU A 129 40.27 -19.61 -10.23
C LEU A 129 41.39 -19.00 -9.36
N TYR A 130 41.17 -18.86 -8.04
CA TYR A 130 42.19 -18.40 -7.09
C TYR A 130 43.32 -19.42 -6.90
N GLU A 131 43.02 -20.73 -6.78
CA GLU A 131 44.06 -21.77 -6.76
C GLU A 131 44.83 -21.88 -8.08
N GLN A 132 44.15 -21.65 -9.22
CA GLN A 132 44.75 -21.86 -10.55
C GLN A 132 45.61 -20.67 -11.05
N TYR A 133 45.40 -19.45 -10.53
CA TYR A 133 46.07 -18.25 -11.04
C TYR A 133 46.51 -17.28 -9.92
N GLU A 134 47.81 -17.30 -9.56
CA GLU A 134 48.42 -16.40 -8.55
C GLU A 134 48.15 -14.90 -8.76
N VAL A 135 47.89 -14.49 -10.02
CA VAL A 135 47.55 -13.10 -10.38
C VAL A 135 46.26 -12.63 -9.69
N PHE A 136 45.36 -13.55 -9.35
CA PHE A 136 44.09 -13.25 -8.67
C PHE A 136 44.26 -13.18 -7.14
N SER A 137 45.42 -13.57 -6.61
CA SER A 137 45.77 -13.52 -5.17
C SER A 137 46.36 -12.18 -4.71
N ARG A 138 46.36 -11.14 -5.57
CA ARG A 138 46.84 -9.80 -5.22
C ARG A 138 46.01 -9.14 -4.11
N PRO A 139 46.62 -8.41 -3.16
CA PRO A 139 45.90 -7.73 -2.08
C PRO A 139 44.90 -6.69 -2.60
N ASP A 140 45.20 -6.06 -3.75
CA ASP A 140 44.35 -5.12 -4.48
C ASP A 140 42.88 -5.61 -4.60
N PHE A 141 42.68 -6.89 -4.94
CA PHE A 141 41.34 -7.46 -5.12
C PHE A 141 40.67 -7.83 -3.79
N ALA A 142 41.44 -8.20 -2.76
CA ALA A 142 40.91 -8.40 -1.41
C ALA A 142 40.43 -7.06 -0.80
N ILE A 143 41.18 -5.97 -1.02
CA ILE A 143 40.80 -4.60 -0.65
C ILE A 143 39.51 -4.18 -1.38
N LEU A 144 39.46 -4.35 -2.71
CA LEU A 144 38.26 -4.05 -3.51
C LEU A 144 37.02 -4.84 -3.04
N PHE A 145 37.17 -6.15 -2.79
CA PHE A 145 36.09 -7.00 -2.26
C PHE A 145 35.62 -6.53 -0.88
N PHE A 146 36.55 -6.28 0.05
CA PHE A 146 36.23 -5.82 1.40
C PHE A 146 35.49 -4.47 1.38
N LEU A 147 35.98 -3.50 0.60
CA LEU A 147 35.34 -2.19 0.49
C LEU A 147 33.93 -2.28 -0.13
N ASN A 148 33.74 -3.11 -1.16
CA ASN A 148 32.44 -3.30 -1.81
C ASN A 148 31.45 -4.13 -0.95
N CYS A 149 31.94 -4.94 -0.01
CA CYS A 149 31.14 -5.61 1.02
C CYS A 149 30.75 -4.68 2.18
N PHE A 150 31.74 -4.11 2.88
CA PHE A 150 31.55 -3.58 4.23
C PHE A 150 31.37 -2.05 4.29
N VAL A 151 31.96 -1.31 3.35
CA VAL A 151 32.04 0.16 3.41
C VAL A 151 31.07 0.80 2.43
N VAL A 152 31.20 0.50 1.13
CA VAL A 152 30.46 1.16 0.04
C VAL A 152 28.93 0.97 0.18
N PRO A 153 28.37 -0.22 0.48
CA PRO A 153 26.91 -0.37 0.65
C PRO A 153 26.32 0.47 1.80
N GLN A 154 27.10 0.68 2.86
CA GLN A 154 26.70 1.51 4.01
C GLN A 154 26.78 3.00 3.65
N LEU A 155 27.84 3.44 2.97
CA LEU A 155 27.96 4.82 2.45
C LEU A 155 26.82 5.16 1.47
N LEU A 156 26.48 4.25 0.54
CA LEU A 156 25.37 4.43 -0.40
C LEU A 156 24.00 4.54 0.30
N PHE A 157 23.82 3.86 1.43
CA PHE A 157 22.63 4.02 2.28
C PHE A 157 22.63 5.38 3.00
N LEU A 158 23.76 5.79 3.58
CA LEU A 158 23.90 7.07 4.30
C LEU A 158 23.79 8.31 3.39
N VAL A 159 24.19 8.18 2.12
CA VAL A 159 24.03 9.21 1.07
C VAL A 159 22.65 9.13 0.39
N GLY A 160 21.85 8.10 0.70
CA GLY A 160 20.50 7.91 0.16
C GLY A 160 20.41 7.49 -1.31
N LEU A 161 21.53 7.18 -1.95
CA LEU A 161 21.59 6.68 -3.33
C LEU A 161 20.77 5.39 -3.54
N ARG A 162 20.49 4.67 -2.46
CA ARG A 162 19.73 3.42 -2.48
C ARG A 162 18.21 3.58 -2.29
N GLN A 163 17.73 4.76 -1.91
CA GLN A 163 16.29 5.01 -1.71
C GLN A 163 15.49 4.88 -3.01
N LEU A 164 14.29 4.32 -2.91
CA LEU A 164 13.38 4.12 -4.04
C LEU A 164 12.99 5.48 -4.63
N SER A 165 12.99 5.58 -5.96
CA SER A 165 12.36 6.70 -6.66
C SER A 165 10.84 6.69 -6.47
N PRO A 166 10.15 7.83 -6.64
CA PRO A 166 8.69 7.89 -6.67
C PRO A 166 8.02 6.92 -7.64
N VAL A 167 8.69 6.56 -8.74
CA VAL A 167 8.26 5.50 -9.68
C VAL A 167 8.25 4.13 -8.99
N GLU A 168 9.30 3.79 -8.26
CA GLU A 168 9.45 2.50 -7.57
C GLU A 168 8.52 2.37 -6.37
N THR A 169 8.32 3.42 -5.58
CA THR A 169 7.34 3.42 -4.48
C THR A 169 5.90 3.31 -5.01
N SER A 170 5.61 3.95 -6.16
CA SER A 170 4.34 3.80 -6.89
C SER A 170 4.15 2.36 -7.40
N ASP A 171 5.19 1.74 -7.96
CA ASP A 171 5.14 0.36 -8.45
C ASP A 171 4.99 -0.67 -7.31
N LEU A 172 5.71 -0.49 -6.21
CA LEU A 172 5.57 -1.32 -5.00
C LEU A 172 4.13 -1.27 -4.46
N ASN A 173 3.58 -0.06 -4.28
CA ASN A 173 2.25 0.12 -3.70
C ASN A 173 1.10 -0.24 -4.64
N GLU A 174 1.34 -0.29 -5.97
CA GLU A 174 0.42 -0.86 -6.96
C GLU A 174 0.51 -2.40 -7.01
N LYS A 175 1.69 -3.00 -6.79
CA LYS A 175 1.89 -4.45 -6.76
C LYS A 175 1.35 -5.09 -5.49
N GLU A 176 1.63 -4.50 -4.33
CA GLU A 176 1.16 -5.00 -3.04
C GLU A 176 -0.32 -4.64 -2.76
N ASN A 177 -0.91 -3.71 -3.52
CA ASN A 177 -2.27 -3.17 -3.32
C ASN A 177 -2.47 -2.55 -1.91
N LYS A 178 -1.45 -1.81 -1.45
CA LYS A 178 -1.37 -1.26 -0.08
C LYS A 178 -1.54 0.26 -0.02
N ASN A 179 -2.06 0.88 -1.09
CA ASN A 179 -2.27 2.34 -1.12
C ASN A 179 -3.62 2.76 -0.51
N VAL A 180 -3.77 4.07 -0.27
CA VAL A 180 -4.99 4.71 0.25
C VAL A 180 -6.24 4.34 -0.56
N ALA A 181 -6.14 4.37 -1.90
CA ALA A 181 -7.27 4.12 -2.79
C ALA A 181 -7.79 2.68 -2.70
N ASP A 182 -6.91 1.69 -2.57
CA ASP A 182 -7.32 0.29 -2.36
C ASP A 182 -8.09 0.13 -1.03
N GLY A 183 -7.59 0.77 0.03
CA GLY A 183 -8.28 0.80 1.31
C GLY A 183 -9.68 1.44 1.21
N LEU A 184 -9.79 2.56 0.49
CA LEU A 184 -11.08 3.21 0.24
C LEU A 184 -12.04 2.34 -0.59
N ALA A 185 -11.55 1.60 -1.58
CA ALA A 185 -12.36 0.71 -2.43
C ALA A 185 -12.92 -0.47 -1.62
N TRP A 186 -12.07 -1.20 -0.89
CA TRP A 186 -12.52 -2.30 -0.01
C TRP A 186 -13.42 -1.82 1.13
N SER A 187 -13.13 -0.66 1.71
CA SER A 187 -13.98 -0.03 2.73
C SER A 187 -15.39 0.26 2.19
N TYR A 188 -15.51 0.74 0.95
CA TYR A 188 -16.78 1.02 0.27
C TYR A 188 -17.52 -0.25 -0.16
N TYR A 189 -16.81 -1.29 -0.61
CA TYR A 189 -17.39 -2.58 -0.97
C TYR A 189 -18.02 -3.28 0.24
N PHE A 190 -17.21 -3.68 1.23
CA PHE A 190 -17.70 -4.42 2.41
C PHE A 190 -18.57 -3.57 3.34
N GLY A 191 -18.32 -2.25 3.41
CA GLY A 191 -19.04 -1.32 4.29
C GLY A 191 -20.34 -0.76 3.70
N TYR A 192 -20.57 -0.89 2.39
CA TYR A 192 -21.76 -0.36 1.73
C TYR A 192 -22.25 -1.23 0.57
N LEU A 193 -21.50 -1.35 -0.53
CA LEU A 193 -22.02 -1.92 -1.78
C LEU A 193 -22.51 -3.37 -1.64
N LYS A 194 -21.73 -4.24 -0.98
CA LYS A 194 -22.11 -5.65 -0.74
C LYS A 194 -23.41 -5.81 0.08
N LEU A 195 -23.81 -4.79 0.84
CA LEU A 195 -25.04 -4.81 1.63
C LEU A 195 -26.29 -4.38 0.86
N VAL A 196 -26.11 -3.48 -0.12
CA VAL A 196 -27.20 -2.75 -0.77
C VAL A 196 -27.46 -3.22 -2.21
N LEU A 197 -26.39 -3.50 -2.98
CA LEU A 197 -26.51 -3.92 -4.38
C LEU A 197 -27.33 -5.21 -4.56
N PRO A 198 -27.11 -6.30 -3.77
CA PRO A 198 -27.89 -7.53 -3.92
C PRO A 198 -29.39 -7.37 -3.58
N LYS A 199 -29.74 -6.30 -2.85
CA LYS A 199 -31.12 -5.99 -2.42
C LYS A 199 -31.77 -4.89 -3.24
N LEU A 200 -31.07 -4.29 -4.21
CA LEU A 200 -31.55 -3.14 -4.98
C LEU A 200 -32.87 -3.45 -5.71
N LYS A 201 -32.94 -4.61 -6.39
CA LYS A 201 -34.15 -5.07 -7.10
C LYS A 201 -35.33 -5.29 -6.16
N GLU A 202 -35.08 -5.84 -4.97
CA GLU A 202 -36.08 -5.99 -3.92
C GLU A 202 -36.62 -4.61 -3.48
N GLN A 203 -35.74 -3.64 -3.24
CA GLN A 203 -36.11 -2.27 -2.87
C GLN A 203 -36.90 -1.55 -3.98
N ILE A 204 -36.54 -1.73 -5.27
CA ILE A 204 -37.32 -1.20 -6.41
C ILE A 204 -38.71 -1.85 -6.44
N SER A 205 -38.80 -3.18 -6.33
CA SER A 205 -40.07 -3.91 -6.36
C SER A 205 -41.04 -3.53 -5.23
N LYS A 206 -40.48 -3.15 -4.07
CA LYS A 206 -41.17 -2.68 -2.86
C LYS A 206 -41.31 -1.14 -2.77
N SER A 207 -40.89 -0.40 -3.79
CA SER A 207 -41.09 1.05 -3.87
C SER A 207 -42.47 1.38 -4.43
N LYS A 208 -42.86 2.67 -4.39
CA LYS A 208 -44.17 3.12 -4.87
C LYS A 208 -44.39 2.72 -6.35
N PRO A 209 -45.63 2.42 -6.80
CA PRO A 209 -45.89 2.01 -8.17
C PRO A 209 -45.39 3.00 -9.23
N GLU A 210 -45.54 4.31 -9.01
CA GLU A 210 -45.09 5.33 -9.99
C GLU A 210 -43.57 5.25 -10.17
N LEU A 211 -42.83 5.11 -9.07
CA LEU A 211 -41.38 5.02 -9.06
C LEU A 211 -40.89 3.70 -9.69
N ARG A 212 -41.55 2.59 -9.37
CA ARG A 212 -41.23 1.25 -9.88
C ARG A 212 -41.43 1.13 -11.39
N TYR A 213 -42.48 1.72 -11.96
CA TYR A 213 -42.71 1.67 -13.41
C TYR A 213 -41.92 2.75 -14.18
N ALA A 214 -41.44 3.79 -13.52
CA ALA A 214 -40.58 4.81 -14.13
C ALA A 214 -39.13 4.36 -14.30
N ILE A 215 -38.58 3.60 -13.34
CA ILE A 215 -37.22 3.05 -13.40
C ILE A 215 -37.19 1.90 -14.43
N LYS A 216 -36.44 2.09 -15.52
CA LYS A 216 -36.24 1.08 -16.56
C LYS A 216 -34.97 0.25 -16.38
N GLU A 217 -33.98 0.82 -15.70
CA GLU A 217 -32.69 0.17 -15.42
C GLU A 217 -32.61 -0.13 -13.93
N GLU A 218 -32.63 -1.42 -13.57
CA GLU A 218 -32.48 -1.86 -12.17
C GLU A 218 -31.01 -1.83 -11.69
N LYS A 219 -30.30 -0.73 -11.97
CA LYS A 219 -28.89 -0.49 -11.66
C LYS A 219 -28.70 0.74 -10.78
N LEU A 220 -27.72 0.68 -9.88
CA LEU A 220 -27.18 1.86 -9.19
C LEU A 220 -26.08 2.49 -10.06
N LEU A 221 -26.32 3.69 -10.60
CA LEU A 221 -25.35 4.46 -11.38
C LEU A 221 -24.48 5.29 -10.44
N ILE A 222 -23.20 4.93 -10.31
CA ILE A 222 -22.25 5.49 -9.36
C ILE A 222 -21.38 6.53 -10.06
N LEU A 223 -21.61 7.82 -9.76
CA LEU A 223 -20.88 8.95 -10.30
C LEU A 223 -19.49 9.10 -9.67
N LEU A 224 -18.47 9.19 -10.53
CA LEU A 224 -17.04 9.18 -10.18
C LEU A 224 -16.34 10.45 -10.73
N PRO A 225 -16.51 11.61 -10.07
CA PRO A 225 -15.89 12.86 -10.53
C PRO A 225 -14.36 12.85 -10.39
N LYS A 226 -13.66 13.15 -11.49
CA LYS A 226 -12.19 13.28 -11.57
C LYS A 226 -11.59 14.27 -10.56
N THR A 227 -12.34 15.31 -10.21
CA THR A 227 -11.94 16.30 -9.19
C THR A 227 -12.02 15.78 -7.76
N CYS A 228 -12.56 14.58 -7.55
CA CYS A 228 -12.95 13.95 -6.28
C CYS A 228 -14.05 14.70 -5.49
N TYR A 229 -14.48 15.88 -5.95
CA TYR A 229 -15.45 16.70 -5.24
C TYR A 229 -16.88 16.22 -5.52
N THR A 230 -17.57 15.75 -4.49
CA THR A 230 -18.98 15.34 -4.57
C THR A 230 -19.89 16.43 -4.01
N ARG A 231 -20.87 16.91 -4.77
CA ARG A 231 -21.89 17.82 -4.22
C ARG A 231 -22.83 17.08 -3.25
N ALA A 232 -23.46 17.82 -2.35
CA ALA A 232 -24.40 17.24 -1.38
C ALA A 232 -25.62 16.61 -2.08
N ASN A 233 -26.15 17.34 -3.06
CA ASN A 233 -27.24 16.96 -3.95
C ASN A 233 -26.76 17.00 -5.41
N ILE A 234 -27.31 16.15 -6.29
CA ILE A 234 -26.90 16.08 -7.70
C ILE A 234 -27.52 17.21 -8.52
N VAL A 235 -28.72 17.70 -8.17
CA VAL A 235 -29.35 18.88 -8.81
C VAL A 235 -28.44 20.11 -8.74
N ASP A 236 -27.64 20.23 -7.68
CA ASP A 236 -26.68 21.33 -7.51
C ASP A 236 -25.53 21.29 -8.53
N ALA A 237 -25.34 20.18 -9.26
CA ALA A 237 -24.31 19.98 -10.28
C ALA A 237 -24.86 20.06 -11.72
N ASP A 238 -26.13 19.74 -11.91
CA ASP A 238 -26.82 19.73 -13.21
C ASP A 238 -28.31 19.99 -13.01
N ASP A 239 -28.81 21.09 -13.56
CA ASP A 239 -30.17 21.60 -13.42
C ASP A 239 -31.24 20.77 -14.17
N ARG A 240 -30.81 19.97 -15.15
CA ARG A 240 -31.68 19.01 -15.86
C ARG A 240 -31.97 17.77 -15.03
N VAL A 241 -31.13 17.49 -14.03
CA VAL A 241 -31.32 16.41 -13.05
C VAL A 241 -32.23 16.92 -11.94
N LYS A 242 -33.37 16.27 -11.73
CA LYS A 242 -34.38 16.62 -10.73
C LYS A 242 -34.58 15.45 -9.77
N TRP A 243 -34.52 15.70 -8.46
CA TRP A 243 -34.82 14.66 -7.48
C TRP A 243 -36.31 14.33 -7.46
N VAL A 244 -36.67 13.04 -7.34
CA VAL A 244 -38.06 12.55 -7.37
C VAL A 244 -38.49 12.04 -6.00
N ASP A 245 -37.83 10.97 -5.51
CA ASP A 245 -38.06 10.39 -4.18
C ASP A 245 -36.86 9.53 -3.77
N ASN A 246 -36.96 8.78 -2.67
CA ASN A 246 -36.03 7.71 -2.30
C ASN A 246 -36.68 6.34 -2.51
N LEU A 247 -35.87 5.32 -2.80
CA LEU A 247 -36.32 3.92 -2.75
C LEU A 247 -36.75 3.53 -1.32
N THR A 248 -37.56 2.48 -1.23
CA THR A 248 -37.93 1.85 0.04
C THR A 248 -36.69 1.52 0.88
N LYS A 249 -36.73 1.96 2.15
CA LYS A 249 -35.61 1.93 3.09
C LYS A 249 -35.20 0.49 3.39
N LEU A 250 -33.90 0.21 3.29
CA LEU A 250 -33.29 -1.02 3.78
C LEU A 250 -32.82 -0.80 5.23
N SER A 251 -33.04 -1.78 6.12
CA SER A 251 -32.57 -1.73 7.49
C SER A 251 -31.79 -2.99 7.84
N ILE A 252 -30.65 -2.81 8.51
CA ILE A 252 -29.70 -3.88 8.89
C ILE A 252 -29.12 -3.49 10.25
N ASP A 253 -29.01 -4.43 11.20
CA ASP A 253 -28.21 -4.24 12.41
C ASP A 253 -26.73 -4.34 12.02
N ARG A 254 -25.90 -3.31 12.26
CA ARG A 254 -24.45 -3.42 11.99
C ARG A 254 -23.58 -2.60 12.93
N GLY A 255 -22.54 -3.25 13.48
CA GLY A 255 -21.50 -2.63 14.31
C GLY A 255 -21.99 -1.94 15.59
N GLY A 256 -22.96 -2.54 16.27
CA GLY A 256 -23.60 -1.99 17.47
C GLY A 256 -24.71 -0.98 17.20
N ILE A 257 -25.01 -0.65 15.93
CA ILE A 257 -26.13 0.22 15.56
C ILE A 257 -27.30 -0.64 15.07
N LYS A 258 -28.32 -0.80 15.91
CA LYS A 258 -29.56 -1.50 15.55
C LYS A 258 -30.38 -0.70 14.54
N ASN A 259 -31.01 -1.40 13.60
CA ASN A 259 -31.82 -0.86 12.51
C ASN A 259 -31.14 0.32 11.79
N ARG A 260 -29.88 0.12 11.37
CA ARG A 260 -29.11 1.10 10.58
C ARG A 260 -29.75 1.24 9.20
N ILE A 261 -30.11 2.45 8.81
CA ILE A 261 -30.95 2.71 7.63
C ILE A 261 -30.08 3.04 6.41
N TYR A 262 -30.29 2.28 5.34
CA TYR A 262 -29.75 2.49 4.01
C TYR A 262 -30.87 2.97 3.07
N LYS A 263 -30.53 3.85 2.14
CA LYS A 263 -31.42 4.48 1.16
C LYS A 263 -30.66 4.68 -0.15
N HIS A 264 -31.40 4.72 -1.24
CA HIS A 264 -30.95 5.27 -2.53
C HIS A 264 -31.92 6.36 -2.98
N ALA A 265 -31.41 7.37 -3.70
CA ALA A 265 -32.21 8.45 -4.25
C ALA A 265 -32.48 8.23 -5.74
N VAL A 266 -33.71 8.52 -6.17
CA VAL A 266 -34.14 8.42 -7.56
C VAL A 266 -34.26 9.81 -8.15
N TYR A 267 -33.71 9.96 -9.35
CA TYR A 267 -33.64 11.22 -10.07
C TYR A 267 -34.26 11.06 -11.46
N LYS A 268 -34.98 12.10 -11.88
CA LYS A 268 -35.51 12.29 -13.22
C LYS A 268 -34.55 13.18 -14.00
N ILE A 269 -34.30 12.84 -15.26
CA ILE A 269 -33.56 13.67 -16.22
C ILE A 269 -34.50 14.00 -17.37
N GLU A 270 -34.62 15.28 -17.68
CA GLU A 270 -35.42 15.81 -18.78
C GLU A 270 -34.50 16.31 -19.89
N MET A 271 -34.56 15.66 -21.07
CA MET A 271 -33.73 16.01 -22.23
C MET A 271 -34.60 16.25 -23.47
N PRO A 272 -34.32 17.30 -24.27
CA PRO A 272 -35.01 17.49 -25.55
C PRO A 272 -34.64 16.34 -26.51
N ARG A 273 -35.64 15.81 -27.21
CA ARG A 273 -35.49 14.79 -28.25
C ARG A 273 -35.50 15.41 -29.65
N PRO A 274 -34.96 14.72 -30.68
CA PRO A 274 -35.03 15.19 -32.06
C PRO A 274 -36.44 15.38 -32.63
N ASP A 275 -37.47 14.77 -32.02
CA ASP A 275 -38.89 14.93 -32.38
C ASP A 275 -39.54 16.19 -31.76
N GLY A 276 -38.76 17.04 -31.07
CA GLY A 276 -39.24 18.24 -30.39
C GLY A 276 -39.95 17.99 -29.07
N ARG A 277 -40.04 16.73 -28.60
CA ARG A 277 -40.63 16.38 -27.30
C ARG A 277 -39.56 16.34 -26.21
N VAL A 278 -39.97 16.37 -24.95
CA VAL A 278 -39.08 16.08 -23.82
C VAL A 278 -39.06 14.57 -23.58
N GLY A 279 -37.87 13.98 -23.58
CA GLY A 279 -37.64 12.63 -23.10
C GLY A 279 -37.38 12.64 -21.59
N GLU A 280 -38.14 11.84 -20.86
CA GLU A 280 -37.98 11.65 -19.42
C GLU A 280 -37.30 10.32 -19.14
N TYR A 281 -36.24 10.35 -18.33
CA TYR A 281 -35.44 9.20 -17.94
C TYR A 281 -35.32 9.17 -16.41
N HIS A 282 -35.45 8.00 -15.79
CA HIS A 282 -35.40 7.86 -14.33
C HIS A 282 -34.29 6.90 -13.93
N PHE A 283 -33.36 7.39 -13.12
CA PHE A 283 -32.14 6.70 -12.72
C PHE A 283 -31.95 6.72 -11.20
N ILE A 284 -31.29 5.70 -10.67
CA ILE A 284 -30.87 5.62 -9.27
C ILE A 284 -29.41 6.12 -9.23
N LEU A 285 -29.19 7.32 -8.70
CA LEU A 285 -27.90 8.03 -8.81
C LEU A 285 -27.29 8.37 -7.45
N GLU A 286 -26.00 8.05 -7.30
CA GLU A 286 -25.19 8.41 -6.14
C GLU A 286 -23.76 8.77 -6.57
N TYR A 287 -23.10 9.64 -5.81
CA TYR A 287 -21.65 9.81 -5.90
C TYR A 287 -20.94 8.77 -5.05
N ALA A 288 -19.80 8.24 -5.54
CA ALA A 288 -18.91 7.43 -4.71
C ALA A 288 -18.35 8.25 -3.54
N THR A 289 -18.95 8.12 -2.36
CA THR A 289 -18.60 8.94 -1.19
C THR A 289 -17.14 8.88 -0.71
N PRO A 290 -16.34 7.81 -0.94
CA PRO A 290 -14.90 7.81 -0.63
C PRO A 290 -14.09 8.84 -1.44
N LEU A 291 -14.57 9.28 -2.61
CA LEU A 291 -13.89 10.33 -3.36
C LEU A 291 -13.89 11.65 -2.59
N MET A 292 -14.97 11.96 -1.87
CA MET A 292 -15.00 13.14 -0.98
C MET A 292 -13.95 13.06 0.14
N THR A 293 -13.58 11.85 0.57
CA THR A 293 -12.48 11.62 1.52
C THR A 293 -11.14 12.01 0.87
N LEU A 294 -10.85 11.56 -0.37
CA LEU A 294 -9.66 11.97 -1.12
C LEU A 294 -9.63 13.50 -1.38
N TYR A 295 -10.78 14.13 -1.60
CA TYR A 295 -10.89 15.58 -1.75
C TYR A 295 -10.57 16.32 -0.44
N ASP A 296 -11.21 15.95 0.67
CA ASP A 296 -10.97 16.57 1.98
C ASP A 296 -9.52 16.34 2.46
N MET A 297 -8.95 15.14 2.25
CA MET A 297 -7.53 14.87 2.50
C MET A 297 -6.63 15.83 1.71
N SER A 298 -6.91 16.06 0.42
CA SER A 298 -6.15 16.99 -0.43
C SER A 298 -6.24 18.48 -0.06
N ARG A 299 -6.97 18.80 1.02
CA ARG A 299 -7.20 20.14 1.55
C ARG A 299 -6.89 20.27 3.04
N GLN A 300 -6.47 19.20 3.71
CA GLN A 300 -6.11 19.17 5.12
C GLN A 300 -4.60 19.42 5.24
N GLU A 301 -4.18 20.50 5.90
CA GLU A 301 -2.75 20.86 6.02
C GLU A 301 -1.92 19.79 6.77
N ASP A 302 -2.56 19.06 7.70
CA ASP A 302 -1.95 17.97 8.45
C ASP A 302 -1.76 16.67 7.63
N ALA A 303 -2.40 16.56 6.45
CA ALA A 303 -2.30 15.38 5.61
C ALA A 303 -1.15 15.55 4.60
N PRO A 304 -0.19 14.61 4.48
CA PRO A 304 0.89 14.67 3.49
C PRO A 304 0.41 14.28 2.09
N PHE A 305 -0.80 14.71 1.71
CA PHE A 305 -1.55 14.24 0.56
C PHE A 305 -1.95 15.42 -0.34
N ASN A 306 -1.35 15.52 -1.53
CA ASN A 306 -1.51 16.68 -2.41
C ASN A 306 -2.47 16.43 -3.59
N ARG A 307 -2.79 17.50 -4.34
CA ARG A 307 -3.73 17.44 -5.48
C ARG A 307 -3.27 16.52 -6.62
N GLU A 308 -1.97 16.41 -6.89
CA GLU A 308 -1.46 15.55 -7.96
C GLU A 308 -1.56 14.07 -7.55
N GLU A 309 -1.28 13.76 -6.28
CA GLU A 309 -1.46 12.42 -5.69
C GLU A 309 -2.95 12.03 -5.66
N ARG A 310 -3.83 12.95 -5.27
CA ARG A 310 -5.29 12.76 -5.34
C ARG A 310 -5.76 12.40 -6.74
N ASP A 311 -5.30 13.16 -7.75
CA ASP A 311 -5.62 12.93 -9.16
C ASP A 311 -5.02 11.61 -9.71
N GLN A 312 -4.12 10.95 -8.96
CA GLN A 312 -3.65 9.57 -9.23
C GLN A 312 -4.47 8.53 -8.45
N GLN A 313 -4.70 8.74 -7.15
CA GLN A 313 -5.47 7.83 -6.29
C GLN A 313 -6.91 7.63 -6.76
N VAL A 314 -7.55 8.66 -7.37
CA VAL A 314 -8.89 8.50 -7.97
C VAL A 314 -8.91 7.45 -9.10
N VAL A 315 -7.83 7.36 -9.89
CA VAL A 315 -7.73 6.38 -10.99
C VAL A 315 -7.56 4.97 -10.43
N LEU A 316 -6.70 4.81 -9.41
CA LEU A 316 -6.50 3.54 -8.70
C LEU A 316 -7.78 3.08 -7.99
N PHE A 317 -8.52 4.01 -7.35
CA PHE A 317 -9.81 3.72 -6.70
C PHE A 317 -10.83 3.17 -7.69
N ILE A 318 -10.98 3.79 -8.87
CA ILE A 318 -11.90 3.32 -9.91
C ILE A 318 -11.49 1.92 -10.38
N GLN A 319 -10.20 1.67 -10.60
CA GLN A 319 -9.69 0.38 -11.07
C GLN A 319 -9.88 -0.73 -10.05
N LYS A 320 -9.50 -0.49 -8.79
CA LYS A 320 -9.69 -1.47 -7.71
C LYS A 320 -11.17 -1.73 -7.46
N LEU A 321 -12.02 -0.70 -7.50
CA LEU A 321 -13.46 -0.87 -7.34
C LEU A 321 -14.08 -1.67 -8.51
N THR A 322 -13.60 -1.49 -9.74
CA THR A 322 -14.00 -2.30 -10.89
C THR A 322 -13.60 -3.76 -10.69
N GLU A 323 -12.32 -4.02 -10.38
CA GLU A 323 -11.78 -5.37 -10.14
C GLU A 323 -12.53 -6.12 -9.03
N ILE A 324 -12.85 -5.44 -7.90
CA ILE A 324 -13.65 -6.02 -6.81
C ILE A 324 -15.08 -6.35 -7.24
N LEU A 325 -15.73 -5.47 -8.02
CA LEU A 325 -17.14 -5.63 -8.38
C LEU A 325 -17.36 -6.56 -9.58
N GLU A 326 -16.39 -6.72 -10.47
CA GLU A 326 -16.43 -7.70 -11.57
C GLU A 326 -16.27 -9.13 -11.04
N ASN A 327 -15.44 -9.33 -10.02
CA ASN A 327 -15.29 -10.61 -9.30
C ASN A 327 -16.48 -10.92 -8.36
N SER A 328 -17.32 -9.92 -8.02
CA SER A 328 -18.41 -10.07 -7.06
C SER A 328 -19.71 -10.55 -7.73
N GLU A 329 -19.95 -11.87 -7.73
CA GLU A 329 -21.17 -12.46 -8.31
C GLU A 329 -22.47 -11.82 -7.77
N GLU A 330 -22.53 -11.52 -6.46
CA GLU A 330 -23.69 -10.91 -5.80
C GLU A 330 -23.99 -9.48 -6.28
N CYS A 331 -22.98 -8.75 -6.77
CA CYS A 331 -23.10 -7.36 -7.23
C CYS A 331 -23.15 -7.23 -8.76
N ARG A 332 -22.85 -8.31 -9.50
CA ARG A 332 -22.60 -8.24 -10.95
C ARG A 332 -23.86 -7.80 -11.71
N GLY A 333 -23.76 -6.68 -12.42
CA GLY A 333 -24.83 -6.14 -13.25
C GLY A 333 -25.92 -5.36 -12.51
N THR A 334 -25.83 -5.17 -11.19
CA THR A 334 -26.74 -4.29 -10.41
C THR A 334 -26.16 -2.89 -10.18
N TYR A 335 -24.98 -2.59 -10.71
CA TYR A 335 -24.34 -1.28 -10.70
C TYR A 335 -23.91 -0.85 -12.10
N GLU A 336 -23.53 0.41 -12.23
CA GLU A 336 -22.78 0.97 -13.36
C GLU A 336 -21.80 2.01 -12.81
N LEU A 337 -20.53 1.99 -13.24
CA LEU A 337 -19.54 2.97 -12.82
C LEU A 337 -19.45 4.09 -13.86
N VAL A 338 -19.65 5.34 -13.45
CA VAL A 338 -19.72 6.50 -14.35
C VAL A 338 -18.62 7.52 -14.02
N PRO A 339 -17.40 7.34 -14.56
CA PRO A 339 -16.39 8.40 -14.61
C PRO A 339 -16.96 9.66 -15.26
N ILE A 340 -16.69 10.82 -14.66
CA ILE A 340 -17.01 12.14 -15.24
C ILE A 340 -15.84 13.10 -14.99
N SER A 341 -15.60 14.03 -15.93
CA SER A 341 -14.57 15.07 -15.77
C SER A 341 -14.93 16.05 -14.63
N GLY A 342 -16.23 16.37 -14.50
CA GLY A 342 -16.77 17.33 -13.53
C GLY A 342 -16.47 18.80 -13.88
N ASN A 343 -16.30 19.11 -15.17
CA ASN A 343 -15.96 20.45 -15.68
C ASN A 343 -17.01 21.04 -16.64
N GLY A 344 -17.94 20.23 -17.17
CA GLY A 344 -18.92 20.64 -18.16
C GLY A 344 -20.30 20.99 -17.57
N PRO A 345 -21.01 22.00 -18.10
CA PRO A 345 -22.43 22.20 -17.78
C PRO A 345 -23.26 21.05 -18.38
N HIS A 346 -24.23 20.56 -17.60
CA HIS A 346 -25.10 19.43 -17.94
C HIS A 346 -24.38 18.10 -18.29
N GLU A 347 -23.12 17.96 -17.87
CA GLU A 347 -22.26 16.81 -18.15
C GLU A 347 -22.91 15.48 -17.71
N ILE A 348 -23.54 15.47 -16.53
CA ILE A 348 -24.19 14.30 -15.94
C ILE A 348 -25.37 13.84 -16.81
N SER A 349 -26.27 14.75 -17.19
CA SER A 349 -27.44 14.41 -18.03
C SER A 349 -27.05 13.96 -19.43
N ASN A 350 -26.05 14.61 -20.03
CA ASN A 350 -25.56 14.25 -21.36
C ASN A 350 -24.95 12.84 -21.37
N VAL A 351 -24.13 12.50 -20.36
CA VAL A 351 -23.49 11.18 -20.22
C VAL A 351 -24.53 10.09 -19.96
N LEU A 352 -25.38 10.25 -18.94
CA LEU A 352 -26.33 9.20 -18.53
C LEU A 352 -27.36 8.86 -19.62
N VAL A 353 -27.90 9.88 -20.30
CA VAL A 353 -28.85 9.66 -21.41
C VAL A 353 -28.13 9.16 -22.67
N GLY A 354 -26.85 9.50 -22.86
CA GLY A 354 -25.99 8.89 -23.88
C GLY A 354 -25.81 7.38 -23.66
N MET A 355 -25.43 6.97 -22.45
CA MET A 355 -25.28 5.56 -22.05
C MET A 355 -26.59 4.78 -22.22
N HIS A 356 -27.72 5.32 -21.74
CA HIS A 356 -29.04 4.72 -21.90
C HIS A 356 -29.38 4.48 -23.39
N ASN A 357 -29.14 5.47 -24.24
CA ASN A 357 -29.44 5.34 -25.68
C ASN A 357 -28.53 4.30 -26.36
N ALA A 358 -27.24 4.23 -25.98
CA ALA A 358 -26.31 3.24 -26.52
C ALA A 358 -26.73 1.80 -26.17
N ALA A 359 -27.06 1.53 -24.90
CA ALA A 359 -27.50 0.20 -24.46
C ALA A 359 -28.78 -0.29 -25.18
N ASN A 360 -29.72 0.63 -25.45
CA ASN A 360 -30.92 0.30 -26.24
C ASN A 360 -30.61 -0.01 -27.71
N ILE A 361 -29.56 0.58 -28.30
CA ILE A 361 -29.13 0.29 -29.67
C ILE A 361 -28.48 -1.09 -29.76
N GLU A 362 -27.63 -1.46 -28.80
CA GLU A 362 -27.00 -2.78 -28.76
C GLU A 362 -28.03 -3.91 -28.61
N MET A 363 -29.07 -3.72 -27.78
CA MET A 363 -30.21 -4.65 -27.67
C MET A 363 -31.10 -4.73 -28.93
N HIS A 364 -30.89 -3.87 -29.94
CA HIS A 364 -31.64 -3.88 -31.20
C HIS A 364 -30.78 -4.27 -32.43
N ASN A 365 -29.47 -4.49 -32.27
CA ASN A 365 -28.61 -4.93 -33.37
C ASN A 365 -27.41 -5.79 -32.90
N PRO A 366 -27.66 -7.03 -32.41
CA PRO A 366 -26.63 -7.86 -31.79
C PRO A 366 -25.58 -8.44 -32.76
N GLU A 367 -25.80 -8.39 -34.08
CA GLU A 367 -24.93 -9.06 -35.06
C GLU A 367 -23.60 -8.32 -35.33
N ALA A 368 -23.46 -7.06 -34.89
CA ALA A 368 -22.32 -6.21 -35.23
C ALA A 368 -21.00 -6.56 -34.50
N ASN A 369 -21.06 -7.10 -33.27
CA ASN A 369 -19.89 -7.32 -32.40
C ASN A 369 -19.28 -8.73 -32.49
N GLY A 370 -19.56 -9.49 -33.56
CA GLY A 370 -19.15 -10.88 -33.73
C GLY A 370 -17.66 -11.12 -34.05
N LYS A 371 -16.70 -10.55 -33.31
CA LYS A 371 -15.25 -10.89 -33.41
C LYS A 371 -14.43 -10.52 -32.16
N GLU A 372 -13.76 -11.55 -31.63
CA GLU A 372 -12.73 -11.50 -30.55
C GLU A 372 -13.23 -11.03 -29.16
N ASN A 373 -12.71 -11.52 -28.03
CA ASN A 373 -11.61 -12.46 -27.77
C ASN A 373 -12.07 -13.69 -26.95
N LYS A 374 -11.41 -14.84 -27.13
CA LYS A 374 -11.82 -16.13 -26.54
C LYS A 374 -10.68 -16.82 -25.79
N TYR A 375 -10.49 -16.49 -24.50
CA TYR A 375 -9.59 -17.22 -23.60
C TYR A 375 -10.20 -17.37 -22.20
N SER A 376 -10.79 -18.54 -21.94
CA SER A 376 -11.16 -19.00 -20.60
C SER A 376 -10.90 -20.51 -20.52
N CYS A 377 -10.05 -20.92 -19.57
CA CYS A 377 -9.82 -22.34 -19.26
C CYS A 377 -10.57 -22.68 -17.97
N SER A 378 -11.44 -23.68 -18.03
CA SER A 378 -12.18 -24.20 -16.88
C SER A 378 -11.46 -25.41 -16.24
N PHE A 379 -11.42 -25.46 -14.91
CA PHE A 379 -11.10 -26.65 -14.12
C PHE A 379 -12.34 -27.09 -13.33
N GLN A 380 -12.44 -28.38 -12.98
CA GLN A 380 -13.58 -28.94 -12.24
C GLN A 380 -13.22 -30.24 -11.49
N SER A 381 -14.13 -30.74 -10.65
CA SER A 381 -14.03 -31.84 -9.65
C SER A 381 -13.19 -31.52 -8.40
N SER A 382 -13.59 -31.76 -7.13
CA SER A 382 -14.48 -32.72 -6.43
C SER A 382 -13.87 -34.11 -6.18
N SER A 383 -13.95 -34.75 -5.00
CA SER A 383 -14.42 -34.36 -3.65
C SER A 383 -14.00 -35.41 -2.59
N ASP A 384 -14.37 -35.18 -1.31
CA ASP A 384 -14.60 -36.18 -0.24
C ASP A 384 -13.44 -36.85 0.57
N SER A 385 -13.38 -36.42 1.84
CA SER A 385 -13.07 -37.10 3.11
C SER A 385 -12.53 -38.56 3.19
N GLN A 386 -11.59 -38.81 4.14
CA GLN A 386 -11.87 -39.40 5.48
C GLN A 386 -10.64 -39.45 6.42
N LEU A 387 -10.82 -39.90 7.67
CA LEU A 387 -9.85 -39.96 8.80
C LEU A 387 -10.13 -41.26 9.60
N PRO A 388 -9.13 -41.97 10.21
CA PRO A 388 -8.74 -41.64 11.61
C PRO A 388 -7.31 -42.03 12.10
N LYS A 389 -6.90 -41.41 13.24
CA LYS A 389 -6.22 -41.88 14.50
C LYS A 389 -5.50 -43.27 14.56
N LEU A 390 -4.53 -43.59 15.43
CA LEU A 390 -4.11 -43.10 16.78
C LEU A 390 -2.69 -43.62 17.21
N GLY A 391 -2.01 -43.02 18.23
CA GLY A 391 -0.97 -43.66 19.09
C GLY A 391 0.37 -42.89 19.21
N ASN A 392 0.74 -42.29 20.36
CA ASN A 392 1.48 -42.83 21.53
C ASN A 392 2.96 -43.21 21.25
N GLN A 393 4.01 -42.88 22.04
CA GLN A 393 4.22 -42.06 23.28
C GLN A 393 5.76 -41.70 23.33
N LYS A 394 6.49 -41.17 24.35
CA LYS A 394 6.33 -40.91 25.81
C LYS A 394 7.38 -39.86 26.31
N ASP A 395 7.29 -39.40 27.56
CA ASP A 395 8.24 -38.52 28.29
C ASP A 395 9.46 -39.27 28.93
N PRO A 396 10.45 -38.60 29.56
CA PRO A 396 10.29 -38.15 30.98
C PRO A 396 10.97 -36.80 31.38
N PHE A 397 10.85 -36.47 32.68
CA PHE A 397 11.06 -35.18 33.36
C PHE A 397 12.40 -35.05 34.18
N HIS A 398 12.51 -33.96 34.96
CA HIS A 398 13.26 -33.80 36.25
C HIS A 398 14.79 -33.49 36.20
N VAL A 399 15.41 -32.72 37.12
CA VAL A 399 15.02 -31.77 38.21
C VAL A 399 16.01 -30.55 38.15
N ILE A 400 15.90 -29.39 38.84
CA ILE A 400 16.38 -29.07 40.21
C ILE A 400 16.08 -27.58 40.55
N SER A 401 15.42 -27.36 41.70
CA SER A 401 15.60 -26.36 42.79
C SER A 401 15.96 -24.87 42.58
N ASP A 402 15.17 -24.01 43.26
CA ASP A 402 15.52 -22.65 43.70
C ASP A 402 16.63 -22.60 44.78
N LYS A 403 17.21 -21.41 44.98
CA LYS A 403 17.48 -20.84 46.32
C LYS A 403 17.83 -19.33 46.31
N ASN A 404 17.11 -18.57 47.15
CA ASN A 404 17.44 -17.24 47.70
C ASN A 404 17.43 -16.05 46.68
N LEU A 405 17.23 -14.78 47.06
CA LEU A 405 17.22 -14.11 48.38
C LEU A 405 16.30 -12.85 48.37
N VAL A 406 15.94 -12.32 49.56
CA VAL A 406 15.28 -10.99 49.82
C VAL A 406 13.82 -10.88 49.31
N ALA A 407 12.75 -10.79 50.10
CA ALA A 407 12.51 -10.46 51.52
C ALA A 407 12.59 -8.96 51.91
N LEU A 408 11.52 -8.19 51.62
CA LEU A 408 11.11 -7.02 52.44
C LEU A 408 9.62 -6.66 52.25
N ILE A 409 9.02 -6.04 53.28
CA ILE A 409 7.70 -5.35 53.31
C ILE A 409 6.43 -6.23 53.23
N THR A 410 6.12 -6.93 54.32
CA THR A 410 4.82 -6.78 55.01
C THR A 410 4.93 -5.63 56.03
N HIS A 411 3.88 -4.96 56.55
CA HIS A 411 2.43 -5.15 56.59
C HIS A 411 1.69 -3.81 56.40
N VAL A 412 0.37 -3.83 56.16
CA VAL A 412 -0.65 -3.15 57.02
C VAL A 412 -2.09 -3.53 56.60
N SER A 413 -3.00 -3.57 57.58
CA SER A 413 -4.47 -3.70 57.48
C SER A 413 -5.08 -4.92 56.75
N GLN A 414 -5.85 -5.72 57.49
CA GLN A 414 -6.88 -6.61 56.96
C GLN A 414 -8.24 -5.91 57.00
N ILE A 415 -9.01 -5.96 55.91
CA ILE A 415 -10.48 -5.77 55.92
C ILE A 415 -11.08 -6.81 54.98
N PRO A 416 -11.90 -7.77 55.46
CA PRO A 416 -12.50 -8.79 54.61
C PRO A 416 -13.85 -8.33 54.04
N THR A 417 -13.89 -8.00 52.74
CA THR A 417 -15.11 -8.12 51.93
C THR A 417 -14.78 -8.12 50.44
N CYS A 418 -14.97 -9.28 49.80
CA CYS A 418 -14.92 -9.57 48.35
C CYS A 418 -14.43 -8.45 47.41
N PRO A 419 -13.15 -8.45 46.98
CA PRO A 419 -12.78 -7.73 45.78
C PRO A 419 -13.44 -8.39 44.56
N ILE A 420 -14.31 -7.66 43.87
CA ILE A 420 -14.49 -7.93 42.44
C ILE A 420 -13.15 -7.59 41.80
N THR A 421 -12.46 -8.59 41.25
CA THR A 421 -11.24 -8.38 40.46
C THR A 421 -11.60 -7.72 39.14
N ILE A 422 -11.79 -6.39 39.20
CA ILE A 422 -11.40 -5.51 38.10
C ILE A 422 -9.91 -5.78 37.91
N ASP A 423 -9.55 -6.42 36.79
CA ASP A 423 -8.15 -6.65 36.45
C ASP A 423 -7.36 -5.34 36.57
N PRO A 424 -6.12 -5.36 37.10
CA PRO A 424 -5.27 -4.18 37.06
C PRO A 424 -5.19 -3.69 35.61
N PRO A 425 -5.33 -2.37 35.36
CA PRO A 425 -5.63 -1.85 34.03
C PRO A 425 -4.59 -2.33 32.99
N ARG A 426 -5.00 -3.33 32.22
CA ARG A 426 -4.15 -4.00 31.22
C ARG A 426 -3.69 -2.96 30.21
N GLU A 427 -2.44 -3.06 29.73
CA GLU A 427 -1.86 -2.08 28.81
C GLU A 427 -2.80 -1.81 27.62
N ASN A 428 -3.17 -0.55 27.44
CA ASN A 428 -4.17 -0.07 26.48
C ASN A 428 -5.49 -0.88 26.51
N ASN A 429 -6.05 -1.09 27.70
CA ASN A 429 -7.27 -1.87 27.98
C ASN A 429 -7.19 -3.34 27.50
N GLY A 430 -6.00 -3.91 27.36
CA GLY A 430 -5.78 -5.25 26.85
C GLY A 430 -5.51 -5.32 25.34
N PHE A 431 -5.50 -4.20 24.63
CA PHE A 431 -4.97 -4.10 23.26
C PHE A 431 -3.45 -4.41 23.21
N GLY A 432 -2.75 -4.21 24.33
CA GLY A 432 -1.30 -4.35 24.44
C GLY A 432 -0.58 -3.11 23.93
N PRO A 433 0.77 -3.14 23.81
CA PRO A 433 1.55 -1.99 23.42
C PRO A 433 1.25 -1.60 21.97
N ILE A 434 0.89 -0.33 21.75
CA ILE A 434 0.70 0.26 20.42
C ILE A 434 2.07 0.48 19.77
N PHE A 435 2.15 0.35 18.44
CA PHE A 435 3.35 0.60 17.66
C PHE A 435 3.94 1.99 17.95
N LYS A 436 5.27 2.08 17.98
CA LYS A 436 6.00 3.34 18.03
C LYS A 436 6.65 3.57 16.67
N PRO A 437 6.66 4.81 16.14
CA PRO A 437 7.36 5.10 14.88
C PRO A 437 8.84 4.75 15.03
N ARG A 438 9.41 4.22 13.94
CA ARG A 438 10.81 3.77 13.90
C ARG A 438 11.78 4.94 14.03
N GLY A 439 12.85 4.73 14.80
CA GLY A 439 13.93 5.68 15.01
C GLY A 439 15.09 5.54 14.02
N LYS A 440 16.18 6.25 14.31
CA LYS A 440 17.39 6.31 13.47
C LYS A 440 18.44 5.24 13.80
N ALA A 441 18.09 4.09 14.39
CA ALA A 441 19.11 3.08 14.74
C ALA A 441 19.83 2.53 13.51
N VAL A 442 19.09 2.29 12.41
CA VAL A 442 19.66 1.81 11.15
C VAL A 442 20.77 2.74 10.67
N THR A 443 20.55 4.06 10.74
CA THR A 443 21.57 5.08 10.40
C THR A 443 22.79 4.97 11.31
N PHE A 444 22.59 4.87 12.62
CA PHE A 444 23.70 4.73 13.59
C PHE A 444 24.50 3.43 13.38
N ALA A 445 23.81 2.30 13.21
CA ALA A 445 24.43 1.00 12.93
C ALA A 445 25.23 1.03 11.61
N SER A 446 24.68 1.64 10.56
CA SER A 446 25.36 1.76 9.26
C SER A 446 26.61 2.63 9.35
N VAL A 447 26.58 3.74 10.11
CA VAL A 447 27.79 4.54 10.40
C VAL A 447 28.82 3.71 11.15
N VAL A 448 28.43 3.02 12.23
CA VAL A 448 29.35 2.23 13.06
C VAL A 448 29.98 1.07 12.27
N ILE A 449 29.22 0.39 11.42
CA ILE A 449 29.74 -0.67 10.55
C ILE A 449 30.74 -0.08 9.54
N ALA A 450 30.40 1.03 8.89
CA ALA A 450 31.29 1.68 7.92
C ALA A 450 32.60 2.18 8.54
N THR A 451 32.54 2.86 9.69
CA THR A 451 33.73 3.43 10.34
C THR A 451 34.62 2.35 10.94
N ILE A 452 34.06 1.33 11.61
CA ILE A 452 34.87 0.22 12.14
C ILE A 452 35.52 -0.57 11.01
N SER A 453 34.78 -0.89 9.94
CA SER A 453 35.33 -1.67 8.82
C SER A 453 36.45 -0.91 8.09
N GLY A 454 36.25 0.39 7.82
CA GLY A 454 37.28 1.24 7.23
C GLY A 454 38.51 1.43 8.13
N ALA A 455 38.30 1.65 9.44
CA ALA A 455 39.39 1.80 10.39
C ALA A 455 40.22 0.52 10.57
N LEU A 456 39.57 -0.66 10.63
CA LEU A 456 40.27 -1.94 10.71
C LEU A 456 41.12 -2.21 9.45
N LEU A 457 40.60 -1.89 8.26
CA LEU A 457 41.34 -2.05 7.01
C LEU A 457 42.57 -1.13 6.96
N VAL A 458 42.41 0.15 7.31
CA VAL A 458 43.53 1.12 7.33
C VAL A 458 44.54 0.77 8.43
N PHE A 459 44.09 0.28 9.60
CA PHE A 459 44.98 -0.18 10.67
C PHE A 459 45.80 -1.39 10.22
N ALA A 460 45.18 -2.41 9.61
CA ALA A 460 45.89 -3.59 9.13
C ALA A 460 46.93 -3.27 8.05
N LEU A 461 46.66 -2.30 7.16
CA LEU A 461 47.65 -1.85 6.18
C LEU A 461 48.77 -1.03 6.83
N TRP A 462 48.45 -0.21 7.84
CA TRP A 462 49.44 0.56 8.59
C TRP A 462 50.38 -0.32 9.44
N GLU A 463 49.86 -1.39 10.04
CA GLU A 463 50.64 -2.39 10.79
C GLU A 463 51.61 -3.17 9.89
N ASN A 464 51.29 -3.33 8.59
CA ASN A 464 52.18 -3.89 7.57
C ASN A 464 53.04 -2.83 6.85
N GLU A 465 53.08 -1.58 7.36
CA GLU A 465 53.76 -0.40 6.78
C GLU A 465 53.36 -0.02 5.33
N ASP A 466 52.25 -0.57 4.80
CA ASP A 466 51.86 -0.44 3.40
C ASP A 466 51.19 0.91 3.07
N LYS A 467 52.04 1.89 2.76
CA LYS A 467 51.63 3.25 2.35
C LYS A 467 50.96 3.30 0.98
N GLU A 468 51.29 2.39 0.07
CA GLU A 468 50.62 2.34 -1.25
C GLU A 468 49.23 1.73 -1.12
N GLY A 469 49.07 0.66 -0.33
CA GLY A 469 47.77 0.08 0.01
C GLY A 469 46.83 1.06 0.71
N ILE A 470 47.33 1.88 1.64
CA ILE A 470 46.53 2.96 2.26
C ILE A 470 46.04 3.96 1.20
N SER A 471 46.91 4.41 0.29
CA SER A 471 46.51 5.29 -0.83
C SER A 471 45.52 4.60 -1.79
N PHE A 472 45.72 3.31 -2.05
CA PHE A 472 44.84 2.49 -2.87
C PHE A 472 43.45 2.31 -2.24
N VAL A 473 43.32 2.22 -0.90
CA VAL A 473 42.02 2.18 -0.22
C VAL A 473 41.18 3.43 -0.53
N PHE A 474 41.78 4.63 -0.56
CA PHE A 474 41.07 5.85 -0.93
C PHE A 474 40.66 5.85 -2.41
N PHE A 475 41.56 5.47 -3.31
CA PHE A 475 41.27 5.34 -4.74
C PHE A 475 40.16 4.31 -5.01
N ALA A 476 40.28 3.10 -4.46
CA ALA A 476 39.32 2.01 -4.58
C ALA A 476 37.95 2.40 -4.02
N THR A 477 37.89 3.08 -2.86
CA THR A 477 36.61 3.55 -2.29
C THR A 477 35.92 4.55 -3.23
N ALA A 478 36.67 5.50 -3.80
CA ALA A 478 36.13 6.49 -4.74
C ALA A 478 35.68 5.84 -6.07
N LEU A 479 36.49 4.93 -6.62
CA LEU A 479 36.19 4.18 -7.85
C LEU A 479 34.95 3.30 -7.70
N LEU A 480 34.82 2.59 -6.57
CA LEU A 480 33.66 1.77 -6.24
C LEU A 480 32.40 2.64 -6.10
N MET A 481 32.45 3.72 -5.30
CA MET A 481 31.32 4.66 -5.15
C MET A 481 30.86 5.21 -6.51
N LEU A 482 31.80 5.66 -7.35
CA LEU A 482 31.50 6.15 -8.69
C LEU A 482 30.83 5.07 -9.57
N SER A 483 31.34 3.84 -9.54
CA SER A 483 30.79 2.74 -10.34
C SER A 483 29.36 2.36 -9.97
N VAL A 484 29.02 2.31 -8.68
CA VAL A 484 27.66 1.98 -8.23
C VAL A 484 26.69 3.15 -8.49
N ILE A 485 27.16 4.40 -8.43
CA ILE A 485 26.34 5.57 -8.83
C ILE A 485 26.02 5.51 -10.33
N ALA A 486 27.00 5.19 -11.18
CA ALA A 486 26.78 5.02 -12.61
C ALA A 486 25.81 3.86 -12.89
N GLY A 487 25.97 2.71 -12.21
CA GLY A 487 25.07 1.57 -12.32
C GLY A 487 23.63 1.88 -11.88
N GLU A 488 23.44 2.68 -10.84
CA GLU A 488 22.13 3.18 -10.42
C GLU A 488 21.48 4.09 -11.47
N LEU A 489 22.26 4.95 -12.12
CA LEU A 489 21.77 5.81 -13.19
C LEU A 489 21.30 4.98 -14.40
N ILE A 490 22.07 3.95 -14.81
CA ILE A 490 21.72 3.02 -15.90
C ILE A 490 20.44 2.23 -15.55
N ARG A 491 20.27 1.82 -14.28
CA ARG A 491 19.05 1.16 -13.81
C ARG A 491 17.83 2.09 -13.90
N ARG A 492 17.98 3.37 -13.54
CA ARG A 492 16.93 4.39 -13.70
C ARG A 492 16.61 4.70 -15.17
N VAL A 493 17.58 4.64 -16.08
CA VAL A 493 17.32 4.67 -17.53
C VAL A 493 16.52 3.45 -17.99
N SER A 494 16.75 2.26 -17.42
CA SER A 494 15.94 1.07 -17.71
C SER A 494 14.49 1.23 -17.24
N MET A 495 14.25 1.87 -16.09
CA MET A 495 12.90 2.22 -15.64
C MET A 495 12.24 3.33 -16.49
N LEU A 496 13.02 4.30 -16.97
CA LEU A 496 12.54 5.35 -17.87
C LEU A 496 11.90 4.77 -19.15
N ALA A 497 12.45 3.67 -19.69
CA ALA A 497 11.92 3.00 -20.88
C ALA A 497 10.47 2.49 -20.69
N GLU A 498 10.09 2.13 -19.45
CA GLU A 498 8.72 1.75 -19.09
C GLU A 498 7.83 3.00 -18.94
N GLU A 499 8.25 3.99 -18.15
CA GLU A 499 7.44 5.19 -17.86
C GLU A 499 7.24 6.12 -19.07
N ILE A 500 8.11 6.03 -20.09
CA ILE A 500 7.88 6.66 -21.40
C ILE A 500 6.54 6.23 -22.02
N ARG A 501 6.14 4.96 -21.86
CA ARG A 501 4.85 4.45 -22.38
C ARG A 501 3.65 4.97 -21.59
N HIS A 502 3.86 5.28 -20.30
CA HIS A 502 2.84 5.85 -19.42
C HIS A 502 2.82 7.38 -19.40
N LYS A 503 3.69 8.05 -20.18
CA LYS A 503 3.77 9.52 -20.32
C LYS A 503 2.40 10.20 -20.47
N GLN A 504 1.53 9.68 -21.33
CA GLN A 504 0.22 10.28 -21.55
C GLN A 504 -0.73 10.04 -20.37
N THR A 505 -0.81 8.81 -19.87
CA THR A 505 -1.78 8.41 -18.84
C THR A 505 -1.38 8.92 -17.44
N ARG A 506 -0.14 8.65 -16.99
CA ARG A 506 0.34 8.98 -15.63
C ARG A 506 0.86 10.41 -15.52
N TYR A 507 1.42 10.97 -16.60
CA TYR A 507 2.17 12.24 -16.57
C TYR A 507 1.59 13.36 -17.43
N ARG A 508 0.37 13.19 -17.98
CA ARG A 508 -0.36 14.21 -18.74
C ARG A 508 0.42 14.78 -19.94
N GLY A 509 1.32 13.98 -20.53
CA GLY A 509 2.18 14.40 -21.64
C GLY A 509 3.45 15.16 -21.24
N GLU A 510 3.67 15.48 -19.96
CA GLU A 510 4.80 16.30 -19.53
C GLU A 510 6.10 15.50 -19.29
N TRP A 511 7.06 15.62 -20.22
CA TRP A 511 8.41 15.04 -20.09
C TRP A 511 9.12 15.39 -18.77
N ARG A 512 8.93 16.62 -18.26
CA ARG A 512 9.54 17.08 -16.99
C ARG A 512 9.09 16.26 -15.78
N ARG A 513 7.85 15.75 -15.77
CA ARG A 513 7.32 14.91 -14.69
C ARG A 513 7.84 13.48 -14.76
N VAL A 514 7.93 12.91 -15.96
CA VAL A 514 8.54 11.59 -16.21
C VAL A 514 9.97 11.58 -15.67
N LEU A 515 10.79 12.55 -16.09
CA LEU A 515 12.19 12.65 -15.65
C LEU A 515 12.30 12.94 -14.14
N LYS A 516 11.52 13.89 -13.60
CA LYS A 516 11.54 14.21 -12.16
C LYS A 516 11.17 13.00 -11.30
N SER A 517 10.19 12.19 -11.69
CA SER A 517 9.77 11.03 -10.89
C SER A 517 10.70 9.82 -11.01
N THR A 518 11.36 9.63 -12.16
CA THR A 518 12.32 8.52 -12.37
C THR A 518 13.68 8.82 -11.72
N PHE A 519 14.15 10.07 -11.78
CA PHE A 519 15.47 10.51 -11.30
C PHE A 519 15.42 11.35 -10.03
N ALA A 520 14.31 11.34 -9.27
CA ALA A 520 14.27 11.91 -7.93
C ALA A 520 15.03 11.01 -6.93
N PHE A 521 15.75 11.68 -6.03
CA PHE A 521 16.39 11.10 -4.85
C PHE A 521 15.91 11.87 -3.63
N GLU A 522 15.94 11.25 -2.44
CA GLU A 522 15.35 11.83 -1.23
C GLU A 522 16.14 13.04 -0.70
N TYR A 523 17.47 12.91 -0.68
CA TYR A 523 18.37 14.04 -0.45
C TYR A 523 18.45 14.90 -1.72
N SER A 524 18.56 16.22 -1.53
CA SER A 524 18.68 17.18 -2.63
C SER A 524 19.73 16.73 -3.65
N SER A 525 19.40 16.82 -4.95
CA SER A 525 20.30 16.45 -6.05
C SER A 525 21.69 17.09 -5.93
N CYS A 526 21.80 18.24 -5.27
CA CYS A 526 23.07 18.89 -4.95
C CYS A 526 24.03 17.99 -4.13
N ILE A 527 23.53 17.19 -3.19
CA ILE A 527 24.36 16.27 -2.38
C ILE A 527 24.95 15.17 -3.26
N LEU A 528 24.18 14.66 -4.24
CA LEU A 528 24.67 13.66 -5.19
C LEU A 528 25.62 14.26 -6.22
N VAL A 529 25.38 15.49 -6.68
CA VAL A 529 26.31 16.22 -7.56
C VAL A 529 27.62 16.50 -6.83
N VAL A 530 27.60 16.97 -5.58
CA VAL A 530 28.81 17.20 -4.78
C VAL A 530 29.53 15.89 -4.44
N GLY A 531 28.80 14.82 -4.12
CA GLY A 531 29.38 13.50 -3.87
C GLY A 531 30.04 12.88 -5.12
N THR A 532 29.42 13.04 -6.29
CA THR A 532 29.99 12.57 -7.57
C THR A 532 31.17 13.41 -8.03
N THR A 533 31.12 14.74 -7.96
CA THR A 533 32.29 15.57 -8.31
C THR A 533 33.44 15.39 -7.33
N SER A 534 33.18 15.18 -6.04
CA SER A 534 34.20 14.86 -5.05
C SER A 534 34.84 13.49 -5.29
N THR A 535 34.06 12.43 -5.56
CA THR A 535 34.62 11.10 -5.87
C THR A 535 35.36 11.07 -7.20
N LEU A 536 34.87 11.77 -8.23
CA LEU A 536 35.60 12.00 -9.49
C LEU A 536 36.93 12.72 -9.27
N PHE A 537 36.94 13.78 -8.45
CA PHE A 537 38.15 14.52 -8.11
C PHE A 537 39.18 13.65 -7.36
N VAL A 538 38.74 12.83 -6.40
CA VAL A 538 39.61 11.88 -5.70
C VAL A 538 40.18 10.83 -6.66
N CYS A 539 39.35 10.26 -7.56
CA CYS A 539 39.84 9.32 -8.58
C CYS A 539 40.90 9.97 -9.48
N TYR A 540 40.64 11.19 -9.97
CA TYR A 540 41.55 11.94 -10.82
C TYR A 540 42.87 12.27 -10.10
N ALA A 541 42.81 12.81 -8.88
CA ALA A 541 44.00 13.17 -8.10
C ALA A 541 44.86 11.94 -7.77
N MET A 542 44.25 10.79 -7.45
CA MET A 542 44.99 9.55 -7.20
C MET A 542 45.63 9.01 -8.48
N LEU A 543 44.95 9.05 -9.63
CA LEU A 543 45.51 8.62 -10.92
C LEU A 543 46.65 9.53 -11.42
N GLN A 544 46.64 10.82 -11.07
CA GLN A 544 47.75 11.74 -11.36
C GLN A 544 48.97 11.51 -10.46
N ASN A 545 48.76 11.09 -9.21
CA ASN A 545 49.84 10.83 -8.25
C ASN A 545 50.42 9.41 -8.35
N TYR A 546 49.66 8.45 -8.88
CA TYR A 546 50.01 7.03 -8.92
C TYR A 546 49.67 6.40 -10.28
N GLU A 547 50.59 6.46 -11.24
CA GLU A 547 50.45 5.78 -12.54
C GLU A 547 50.22 4.26 -12.38
N SER A 548 50.72 3.66 -11.29
CA SER A 548 50.54 2.25 -10.94
C SER A 548 49.06 1.85 -10.74
N PHE A 549 48.15 2.81 -10.57
CA PHE A 549 46.71 2.59 -10.48
C PHE A 549 45.98 2.59 -11.84
N LEU A 550 46.63 2.98 -12.95
CA LEU A 550 46.02 2.98 -14.28
C LEU A 550 46.09 1.60 -14.95
N ARG A 551 45.37 0.62 -14.40
CA ARG A 551 45.39 -0.80 -14.87
C ARG A 551 44.11 -1.18 -15.63
N LEU A 552 44.27 -1.98 -16.70
CA LEU A 552 43.16 -2.59 -17.44
C LEU A 552 42.25 -3.42 -16.52
N ASP A 553 42.85 -4.18 -15.59
CA ASP A 553 42.19 -4.98 -14.57
C ASP A 553 41.10 -4.18 -13.82
N TYR A 554 41.42 -2.94 -13.44
CA TYR A 554 40.51 -2.06 -12.69
C TYR A 554 39.46 -1.41 -13.60
N ALA A 555 39.77 -1.17 -14.87
CA ALA A 555 38.78 -0.73 -15.86
C ALA A 555 37.73 -1.83 -16.12
N ILE A 556 38.14 -3.10 -16.25
CA ILE A 556 37.23 -4.25 -16.37
C ILE A 556 36.34 -4.35 -15.12
N PHE A 557 36.94 -4.25 -13.92
CA PHE A 557 36.22 -4.24 -12.65
C PHE A 557 35.17 -3.12 -12.59
N PHE A 558 35.56 -1.89 -12.97
CA PHE A 558 34.67 -0.72 -13.01
C PHE A 558 33.51 -0.90 -14.00
N ILE A 559 33.76 -1.41 -15.22
CA ILE A 559 32.73 -1.63 -16.23
C ILE A 559 31.74 -2.71 -15.78
N LEU A 560 32.22 -3.82 -15.18
CA LEU A 560 31.35 -4.86 -14.62
C LEU A 560 30.46 -4.32 -13.49
N ASN A 561 31.03 -3.53 -12.56
CA ASN A 561 30.29 -2.96 -11.43
C ASN A 561 29.36 -1.79 -11.83
N CYS A 562 29.57 -1.18 -13.00
CA CYS A 562 28.63 -0.22 -13.61
C CYS A 562 27.48 -0.92 -14.36
N PHE A 563 27.82 -1.70 -15.39
CA PHE A 563 26.87 -2.08 -16.46
C PHE A 563 26.23 -3.46 -16.26
N VAL A 564 26.94 -4.40 -15.63
CA VAL A 564 26.53 -5.81 -15.58
C VAL A 564 25.92 -6.16 -14.22
N VAL A 565 26.67 -5.97 -13.14
CA VAL A 565 26.29 -6.48 -11.81
C VAL A 565 25.05 -5.77 -11.23
N PRO A 566 24.91 -4.42 -11.27
CA PRO A 566 23.70 -3.75 -10.78
C PRO A 566 22.42 -4.12 -11.55
N GLN A 567 22.56 -4.48 -12.83
CA GLN A 567 21.44 -4.91 -13.67
C GLN A 567 21.08 -6.37 -13.39
N LEU A 568 22.05 -7.28 -13.28
CA LEU A 568 21.82 -8.66 -12.81
C LEU A 568 21.13 -8.69 -11.43
N VAL A 569 21.59 -7.87 -10.49
CA VAL A 569 20.95 -7.70 -9.16
C VAL A 569 19.49 -7.29 -9.25
N PHE A 570 19.15 -6.38 -10.18
CA PHE A 570 17.78 -5.96 -10.43
C PHE A 570 16.93 -7.08 -11.06
N LEU A 571 17.47 -7.81 -12.03
CA LEU A 571 16.81 -8.95 -12.69
C LEU A 571 16.54 -10.14 -11.74
N VAL A 572 17.37 -10.33 -10.71
CA VAL A 572 17.24 -11.39 -9.70
C VAL A 572 16.33 -10.98 -8.54
N GLY A 573 15.87 -9.72 -8.47
CA GLY A 573 15.04 -9.23 -7.35
C GLY A 573 15.83 -8.96 -6.06
N LEU A 574 17.17 -9.10 -6.07
CA LEU A 574 18.05 -8.91 -4.90
C LEU A 574 17.98 -7.51 -4.27
N ARG A 575 17.41 -6.55 -4.99
CA ARG A 575 17.24 -5.15 -4.57
C ARG A 575 15.79 -4.73 -4.34
N GLU A 576 14.83 -5.65 -4.49
CA GLU A 576 13.46 -5.40 -4.02
C GLU A 576 13.48 -5.18 -2.49
N PRO A 577 12.71 -4.20 -1.98
CA PRO A 577 12.72 -3.86 -0.55
C PRO A 577 12.17 -5.04 0.25
N ASN A 578 12.83 -5.39 1.37
CA ASN A 578 12.28 -6.42 2.24
C ASN A 578 10.99 -5.92 2.93
N THR A 579 10.23 -6.81 3.58
CA THR A 579 8.96 -6.42 4.24
C THR A 579 9.13 -5.35 5.34
N VAL A 580 10.33 -5.24 5.93
CA VAL A 580 10.65 -4.16 6.89
C VAL A 580 10.77 -2.82 6.17
N GLU A 581 11.43 -2.76 5.01
CA GLU A 581 11.57 -1.55 4.21
C GLU A 581 10.26 -1.12 3.54
N ALA A 582 9.48 -2.06 3.03
CA ALA A 582 8.14 -1.79 2.50
C ALA A 582 7.21 -1.18 3.57
N THR A 583 7.23 -1.73 4.80
CA THR A 583 6.50 -1.10 5.92
C THR A 583 7.10 0.23 6.36
N MET A 584 8.43 0.42 6.33
CA MET A 584 9.06 1.70 6.64
C MET A 584 8.67 2.83 5.68
N LEU A 585 8.55 2.53 4.39
CA LEU A 585 8.09 3.49 3.38
C LEU A 585 6.62 3.87 3.63
N ASN A 586 5.76 2.87 3.82
CA ASN A 586 4.32 3.08 4.02
C ASN A 586 3.95 3.70 5.39
N GLU A 587 4.77 3.53 6.42
CA GLU A 587 4.69 4.24 7.71
C GLU A 587 5.20 5.69 7.63
N ARG A 588 6.13 5.98 6.71
CA ARG A 588 6.75 7.31 6.60
C ARG A 588 5.87 8.31 5.85
N ASP A 589 5.22 7.84 4.80
CA ASP A 589 4.49 8.70 3.86
C ASP A 589 2.99 8.86 4.23
N ASN A 590 2.50 8.12 5.25
CA ASN A 590 1.09 8.05 5.69
C ASN A 590 0.11 7.86 4.51
N LYS A 591 0.39 6.85 3.68
CA LYS A 591 -0.33 6.53 2.42
C LYS A 591 -0.75 5.06 2.32
N ASN A 592 -0.98 4.40 3.45
CA ASN A 592 -1.34 2.99 3.50
C ASN A 592 -2.87 2.74 3.53
N VAL A 593 -3.29 1.48 3.66
CA VAL A 593 -4.70 1.07 3.73
C VAL A 593 -5.39 1.60 5.00
N ALA A 594 -4.71 1.53 6.16
CA ALA A 594 -5.22 2.04 7.42
C ALA A 594 -5.45 3.57 7.39
N ASP A 595 -4.56 4.34 6.75
CA ASP A 595 -4.76 5.78 6.52
C ASP A 595 -6.05 6.05 5.75
N GLY A 596 -6.28 5.31 4.66
CA GLY A 596 -7.52 5.37 3.88
C GLY A 596 -8.76 5.05 4.73
N PHE A 597 -8.71 3.98 5.53
CA PHE A 597 -9.79 3.61 6.44
C PHE A 597 -10.04 4.68 7.52
N ALA A 598 -9.00 5.26 8.11
CA ALA A 598 -9.08 6.25 9.18
C ALA A 598 -9.64 7.59 8.69
N TRP A 599 -9.12 8.12 7.58
CA TRP A 599 -9.64 9.34 6.96
C TRP A 599 -11.08 9.15 6.46
N ASN A 600 -11.43 7.97 5.94
CA ASN A 600 -12.80 7.66 5.53
C ASN A 600 -13.77 7.64 6.73
N TYR A 601 -13.35 7.11 7.88
CA TYR A 601 -14.16 7.16 9.09
C TYR A 601 -14.31 8.60 9.61
N TYR A 602 -13.23 9.37 9.59
CA TYR A 602 -13.24 10.77 10.02
C TYR A 602 -14.12 11.67 9.13
N PHE A 603 -13.80 11.78 7.84
CA PHE A 603 -14.53 12.64 6.90
C PHE A 603 -15.91 12.06 6.52
N GLY A 604 -16.06 10.74 6.47
CA GLY A 604 -17.31 10.06 6.12
C GLY A 604 -18.38 10.07 7.23
N TYR A 605 -17.96 10.02 8.50
CA TYR A 605 -18.85 9.83 9.65
C TYR A 605 -18.58 10.80 10.81
N LEU A 606 -17.40 10.75 11.44
CA LEU A 606 -17.15 11.46 12.71
C LEU A 606 -17.28 12.99 12.60
N LYS A 607 -16.74 13.60 11.53
CA LYS A 607 -16.84 15.05 11.24
C LYS A 607 -18.29 15.52 11.05
N LEU A 608 -19.24 14.62 10.77
CA LEU A 608 -20.68 14.92 10.71
C LEU A 608 -21.39 14.72 12.05
N VAL A 609 -21.07 13.64 12.77
CA VAL A 609 -21.80 13.22 13.98
C VAL A 609 -21.35 13.96 15.23
N LEU A 610 -20.04 14.05 15.47
CA LEU A 610 -19.51 14.59 16.73
C LEU A 610 -19.97 16.03 17.03
N PRO A 611 -20.02 16.97 16.07
CA PRO A 611 -20.51 18.34 16.32
C PRO A 611 -22.02 18.43 16.65
N ARG A 612 -22.78 17.35 16.40
CA ARG A 612 -24.24 17.31 16.60
C ARG A 612 -24.65 16.51 17.86
N LEU A 613 -23.74 15.68 18.38
CA LEU A 613 -23.99 14.71 19.45
C LEU A 613 -24.62 15.34 20.70
N GLU A 614 -24.04 16.42 21.21
CA GLU A 614 -24.56 17.10 22.41
C GLU A 614 -25.96 17.67 22.20
N ALA A 615 -26.24 18.24 21.02
CA ALA A 615 -27.56 18.73 20.66
C ALA A 615 -28.59 17.59 20.49
N GLN A 616 -28.17 16.40 20.07
CA GLN A 616 -29.03 15.20 20.03
C GLN A 616 -29.33 14.66 21.44
N ILE A 617 -28.33 14.62 22.33
CA ILE A 617 -28.53 14.25 23.75
C ILE A 617 -29.49 15.23 24.42
N ALA A 618 -29.29 16.54 24.25
CA ALA A 618 -30.12 17.58 24.87
C ALA A 618 -31.58 17.59 24.38
N LYS A 619 -31.85 17.05 23.18
CA LYS A 619 -33.21 16.87 22.63
C LYS A 619 -33.91 15.60 23.12
N SER A 620 -33.19 14.60 23.64
CA SER A 620 -33.80 13.39 24.18
C SER A 620 -34.31 13.65 25.60
N SER A 621 -35.63 13.68 25.78
CA SER A 621 -36.26 13.75 27.11
C SER A 621 -35.82 12.60 28.03
N GLU A 622 -35.61 11.41 27.46
CA GLU A 622 -35.19 10.23 28.20
C GLU A 622 -33.70 10.26 28.59
N PHE A 623 -32.81 10.55 27.65
CA PHE A 623 -31.36 10.34 27.85
C PHE A 623 -30.60 11.59 28.31
N ARG A 624 -31.17 12.80 28.19
CA ARG A 624 -30.54 14.07 28.56
C ARG A 624 -29.95 14.09 29.99
N TYR A 625 -30.61 13.43 30.93
CA TYR A 625 -30.21 13.38 32.34
C TYR A 625 -29.56 12.04 32.74
N LYS A 626 -29.76 10.97 31.94
CA LYS A 626 -29.12 9.65 32.15
C LYS A 626 -27.66 9.63 31.69
N ILE A 627 -27.33 10.30 30.58
CA ILE A 627 -25.98 10.32 30.00
C ILE A 627 -25.13 11.39 30.70
N THR A 628 -24.40 10.99 31.75
CA THR A 628 -23.54 11.88 32.54
C THR A 628 -22.29 12.36 31.79
N LYS A 629 -21.75 11.52 30.90
CA LYS A 629 -20.60 11.86 30.04
C LYS A 629 -21.03 11.95 28.58
N LYS A 630 -21.19 13.18 28.08
CA LYS A 630 -21.55 13.50 26.68
C LYS A 630 -20.42 13.19 25.69
N LYS A 631 -20.05 11.92 25.57
CA LYS A 631 -19.01 11.43 24.65
C LYS A 631 -19.51 10.20 23.89
N LEU A 632 -19.10 10.09 22.64
CA LEU A 632 -19.22 8.87 21.84
C LEU A 632 -18.05 7.96 22.20
N TYR A 633 -18.34 6.74 22.63
CA TYR A 633 -17.34 5.73 22.95
C TYR A 633 -17.25 4.75 21.77
N ILE A 634 -16.12 4.81 21.06
CA ILE A 634 -15.87 4.03 19.85
C ILE A 634 -15.04 2.81 20.24
N LEU A 635 -15.59 1.61 20.02
CA LEU A 635 -14.93 0.34 20.30
C LEU A 635 -14.01 -0.06 19.13
N VAL A 636 -12.73 -0.28 19.44
CA VAL A 636 -11.66 -0.64 18.51
C VAL A 636 -11.11 -2.02 18.89
N PRO A 637 -11.75 -3.12 18.44
CA PRO A 637 -11.30 -4.48 18.74
C PRO A 637 -10.04 -4.81 17.93
N LYS A 638 -8.99 -5.30 18.62
CA LYS A 638 -7.70 -5.64 17.98
C LYS A 638 -7.80 -6.69 16.88
N THR A 639 -8.77 -7.59 16.96
CA THR A 639 -9.04 -8.59 15.92
C THR A 639 -9.68 -8.01 14.66
N CYS A 640 -10.02 -6.72 14.64
CA CYS A 640 -10.87 -6.03 13.67
C CYS A 640 -12.31 -6.57 13.50
N TYR A 641 -12.61 -7.75 14.07
CA TYR A 641 -13.95 -8.32 14.09
C TYR A 641 -14.90 -7.48 14.95
N VAL A 642 -16.07 -7.18 14.41
CA VAL A 642 -17.07 -6.28 14.98
C VAL A 642 -18.40 -7.02 15.09
N TYR A 643 -18.99 -7.04 16.28
CA TYR A 643 -20.32 -7.63 16.49
C TYR A 643 -21.42 -6.64 16.06
N ASP A 644 -22.49 -7.16 15.45
CA ASP A 644 -23.61 -6.32 15.01
C ASP A 644 -24.47 -5.82 16.18
N ASN A 645 -24.56 -6.60 17.26
CA ASN A 645 -25.16 -6.23 18.53
C ASN A 645 -24.10 -6.33 19.66
N ILE A 646 -23.91 -5.27 20.45
CA ILE A 646 -22.84 -5.24 21.47
C ILE A 646 -23.11 -6.23 22.62
N ALA A 647 -24.38 -6.55 22.89
CA ALA A 647 -24.76 -7.52 23.92
C ALA A 647 -24.24 -8.95 23.64
N ASP A 648 -23.93 -9.26 22.36
CA ASP A 648 -23.37 -10.55 21.95
C ASP A 648 -21.90 -10.69 22.36
N ALA A 649 -21.21 -9.55 22.58
CA ALA A 649 -19.83 -9.49 23.05
C ALA A 649 -19.72 -9.40 24.59
N ASP A 650 -20.69 -8.74 25.25
CA ASP A 650 -20.81 -8.70 26.70
C ASP A 650 -22.30 -8.57 27.11
N PRO A 651 -22.93 -9.62 27.68
CA PRO A 651 -24.34 -9.61 28.06
C PRO A 651 -24.74 -8.54 29.09
N ARG A 652 -23.78 -7.89 29.76
CA ARG A 652 -24.03 -6.75 30.68
C ARG A 652 -24.30 -5.44 29.95
N VAL A 653 -24.04 -5.39 28.63
CA VAL A 653 -24.18 -4.20 27.78
C VAL A 653 -25.46 -4.33 26.96
N THR A 654 -26.56 -3.80 27.48
CA THR A 654 -27.89 -3.93 26.87
C THR A 654 -28.27 -2.67 26.08
N TRP A 655 -28.91 -2.83 24.92
CA TRP A 655 -29.41 -1.69 24.14
C TRP A 655 -30.59 -1.04 24.89
N ALA A 656 -30.48 0.25 25.18
CA ALA A 656 -31.46 1.01 25.95
C ALA A 656 -32.38 1.88 25.09
N GLY A 657 -31.95 2.23 23.87
CA GLY A 657 -32.69 3.08 22.95
C GLY A 657 -31.76 3.78 21.96
N ASP A 658 -32.28 4.77 21.25
CA ASP A 658 -31.54 5.51 20.23
C ASP A 658 -31.72 7.02 20.40
N LEU A 659 -30.70 7.80 20.03
CA LEU A 659 -30.84 9.26 19.93
C LEU A 659 -31.56 9.67 18.64
N THR A 660 -32.27 10.80 18.70
CA THR A 660 -32.97 11.41 17.56
C THR A 660 -32.05 11.49 16.33
N PRO A 661 -32.34 10.77 15.23
CA PRO A 661 -31.42 10.70 14.09
C PRO A 661 -31.24 12.04 13.36
N CYS A 662 -30.05 12.28 12.85
CA CYS A 662 -29.77 13.42 11.98
C CYS A 662 -29.99 13.05 10.51
N LYS A 663 -30.71 13.90 9.76
CA LYS A 663 -30.82 13.82 8.30
C LYS A 663 -29.81 14.78 7.66
N ILE A 664 -29.03 14.31 6.69
CA ILE A 664 -28.05 15.12 5.93
C ILE A 664 -28.08 14.67 4.46
N ASN A 665 -28.11 15.60 3.50
CA ASN A 665 -27.91 15.25 2.08
C ASN A 665 -26.40 15.07 1.83
N ARG A 666 -25.98 13.92 1.30
CA ARG A 666 -24.55 13.66 1.03
C ARG A 666 -24.34 12.73 -0.16
N GLY A 667 -23.58 13.20 -1.14
CA GLY A 667 -23.19 12.39 -2.30
C GLY A 667 -24.37 11.95 -3.15
N GLY A 668 -25.38 12.80 -3.32
CA GLY A 668 -26.62 12.47 -4.02
C GLY A 668 -27.65 11.70 -3.17
N ILE A 669 -27.27 11.11 -2.03
CA ILE A 669 -28.23 10.48 -1.12
C ILE A 669 -28.99 11.57 -0.35
N MET A 670 -30.28 11.72 -0.68
CA MET A 670 -31.18 12.70 -0.08
C MET A 670 -31.71 12.21 1.27
N GLU A 671 -31.68 13.08 2.28
CA GLU A 671 -31.99 12.76 3.67
C GLU A 671 -31.29 11.47 4.19
N ARG A 672 -29.97 11.34 3.98
CA ARG A 672 -29.18 10.23 4.56
C ARG A 672 -29.25 10.30 6.09
N ILE A 673 -29.55 9.17 6.73
CA ILE A 673 -29.86 9.10 8.16
C ILE A 673 -28.62 8.66 8.95
N TYR A 674 -28.21 9.49 9.90
CA TYR A 674 -27.16 9.20 10.88
C TYR A 674 -27.82 9.00 12.26
N LYS A 675 -27.56 7.84 12.89
CA LYS A 675 -28.26 7.35 14.08
C LYS A 675 -27.23 6.86 15.10
N GLN A 676 -27.44 7.17 16.38
CA GLN A 676 -26.55 6.80 17.49
C GLN A 676 -27.35 5.97 18.51
N ALA A 677 -26.83 4.80 18.87
CA ALA A 677 -27.44 3.92 19.87
C ALA A 677 -26.98 4.32 21.29
N VAL A 678 -27.90 4.19 22.25
CA VAL A 678 -27.62 4.32 23.69
C VAL A 678 -27.69 2.93 24.31
N TYR A 679 -26.66 2.58 25.07
CA TYR A 679 -26.54 1.32 25.78
C TYR A 679 -26.53 1.56 27.28
N ARG A 680 -27.22 0.67 28.01
CA ARG A 680 -27.13 0.55 29.46
C ARG A 680 -26.10 -0.53 29.81
N VAL A 681 -25.24 -0.22 30.77
CA VAL A 681 -24.27 -1.15 31.33
C VAL A 681 -24.57 -1.34 32.80
N ASP A 682 -24.86 -2.59 33.18
CA ASP A 682 -25.31 -2.94 34.53
C ASP A 682 -24.14 -3.47 35.37
N MET A 683 -23.76 -2.72 36.40
CA MET A 683 -22.60 -3.02 37.25
C MET A 683 -23.02 -3.28 38.69
N SER A 684 -22.71 -4.46 39.22
CA SER A 684 -22.97 -4.81 40.62
C SER A 684 -21.79 -4.43 41.51
N ASP A 685 -21.83 -3.23 42.10
CA ASP A 685 -20.79 -2.74 43.02
C ASP A 685 -20.73 -3.54 44.33
N LYS A 686 -21.86 -4.11 44.76
CA LYS A 686 -22.01 -4.96 45.94
C LYS A 686 -23.09 -6.02 45.72
N PRO A 687 -23.10 -7.14 46.46
CA PRO A 687 -24.23 -8.08 46.45
C PRO A 687 -25.55 -7.35 46.72
N GLY A 688 -26.51 -7.48 45.81
CA GLY A 688 -27.82 -6.81 45.89
C GLY A 688 -27.86 -5.33 45.48
N MET A 689 -26.73 -4.71 45.08
CA MET A 689 -26.71 -3.32 44.60
C MET A 689 -26.11 -3.21 43.20
N THR A 690 -26.99 -3.13 42.20
CA THR A 690 -26.64 -2.84 40.81
C THR A 690 -26.80 -1.35 40.50
N ARG A 691 -25.86 -0.78 39.76
CA ARG A 691 -25.93 0.58 39.19
C ARG A 691 -26.02 0.50 37.68
N GLU A 692 -27.01 1.19 37.12
CA GLU A 692 -27.17 1.39 35.68
C GLU A 692 -26.28 2.55 35.21
N TYR A 693 -25.50 2.34 34.14
CA TYR A 693 -24.71 3.38 33.48
C TYR A 693 -25.10 3.51 32.01
N PHE A 694 -25.41 4.73 31.55
CA PHE A 694 -25.85 4.99 30.18
C PHE A 694 -24.73 5.62 29.34
N PHE A 695 -24.35 4.94 28.26
CA PHE A 695 -23.29 5.36 27.33
C PHE A 695 -23.77 5.36 25.88
N ILE A 696 -23.15 6.20 25.05
CA ILE A 696 -23.30 6.15 23.60
C ILE A 696 -22.14 5.31 23.07
N LEU A 697 -22.44 4.11 22.60
CA LEU A 697 -21.47 3.08 22.23
C LEU A 697 -21.69 2.62 20.79
N GLU A 698 -20.61 2.52 20.03
CA GLU A 698 -20.57 1.99 18.66
C GLU A 698 -19.24 1.26 18.44
N TYR A 699 -19.19 0.34 17.49
CA TYR A 699 -17.91 -0.13 16.95
C TYR A 699 -17.43 0.79 15.83
N ALA A 700 -16.11 0.90 15.65
CA ALA A 700 -15.52 1.47 14.43
C ALA A 700 -15.86 0.57 13.22
N SER A 701 -17.04 0.78 12.64
CA SER A 701 -17.66 -0.18 11.70
C SER A 701 -16.93 -0.37 10.37
N ASN A 702 -15.91 0.43 10.08
CA ASN A 702 -14.96 0.22 8.99
C ASN A 702 -13.97 -0.92 9.28
N LEU A 703 -13.60 -1.19 10.53
CA LEU A 703 -12.67 -2.29 10.88
C LEU A 703 -13.16 -3.65 10.42
N MET A 704 -14.49 -3.86 10.38
CA MET A 704 -15.08 -5.08 9.83
C MET A 704 -14.65 -5.31 8.37
N SER A 705 -14.56 -4.26 7.55
CA SER A 705 -14.07 -4.39 6.17
C SER A 705 -12.60 -4.83 6.12
N LEU A 706 -11.79 -4.49 7.12
CA LEU A 706 -10.38 -4.92 7.23
C LEU A 706 -10.29 -6.39 7.71
N TYR A 707 -11.20 -6.80 8.60
CA TYR A 707 -11.39 -8.21 8.95
C TYR A 707 -11.82 -9.04 7.73
N ASP A 708 -12.83 -8.58 6.99
CA ASP A 708 -13.34 -9.23 5.77
C ASP A 708 -12.24 -9.35 4.69
N MET A 709 -11.43 -8.30 4.49
CA MET A 709 -10.22 -8.36 3.65
C MET A 709 -9.25 -9.46 4.10
N SER A 710 -9.06 -9.70 5.40
CA SER A 710 -8.16 -10.76 5.90
C SER A 710 -8.70 -12.19 5.73
N LEU A 711 -9.87 -12.36 5.12
CA LEU A 711 -10.53 -13.63 4.82
C LEU A 711 -10.89 -13.79 3.33
N HIS A 712 -10.80 -12.73 2.52
CA HIS A 712 -11.21 -12.75 1.11
C HIS A 712 -10.03 -13.15 0.21
N GLU A 713 -10.20 -14.13 -0.67
CA GLU A 713 -9.08 -14.72 -1.44
C GLU A 713 -8.40 -13.71 -2.38
N ASP A 714 -9.18 -12.82 -3.01
CA ASP A 714 -8.66 -11.73 -3.86
C ASP A 714 -7.99 -10.57 -3.10
N ALA A 715 -8.04 -10.54 -1.76
CA ALA A 715 -7.50 -9.45 -0.96
C ALA A 715 -6.10 -9.81 -0.43
N PRO A 716 -5.02 -9.12 -0.84
CA PRO A 716 -3.64 -9.45 -0.46
C PRO A 716 -3.29 -8.93 0.94
N LEU A 717 -4.07 -9.33 1.96
CA LEU A 717 -3.89 -8.91 3.35
C LEU A 717 -3.85 -10.13 4.27
N SER A 718 -2.66 -10.54 4.69
CA SER A 718 -2.54 -11.61 5.68
C SER A 718 -3.06 -11.17 7.06
N ARG A 719 -3.42 -12.14 7.91
CA ARG A 719 -3.81 -11.86 9.31
C ARG A 719 -2.75 -11.12 10.12
N GLN A 720 -1.47 -11.20 9.75
CA GLN A 720 -0.41 -10.44 10.41
C GLN A 720 -0.39 -8.99 9.93
N GLU A 721 -0.53 -8.74 8.63
CA GLU A 721 -0.63 -7.38 8.09
C GLU A 721 -1.90 -6.67 8.58
N ARG A 722 -3.00 -7.41 8.77
CA ARG A 722 -4.24 -6.92 9.38
C ARG A 722 -4.14 -6.62 10.90
N ASP A 723 -3.09 -7.11 11.58
CA ASP A 723 -2.80 -6.73 12.98
C ASP A 723 -1.78 -5.57 13.05
N ASP A 724 -1.18 -5.20 11.92
CA ASP A 724 -0.21 -4.12 11.69
C ASP A 724 -0.85 -2.88 10.99
N GLN A 725 -2.13 -2.97 10.60
CA GLN A 725 -2.97 -1.91 10.01
C GLN A 725 -4.06 -1.48 11.00
#